data_AF-A0AA35MGC3-F1
#
_entry.id   AF-A0AA35MGC3-F1
#
_cell.length_a   1.000
_cell.length_b   1.000
_cell.length_c   1.000
_cell.angle_alpha   90.00
_cell.angle_beta   90.00
_cell.angle_gamma   90.00
#
_symmetry.space_group_name_H-M   'P 1'
#
loop_
_entity.id
_entity.type
_entity.pdbx_description
1 polymer ?
#
loop_
_entity_poly.entity_id
_entity_poly.type
_entity_poly.pdbx_seq_one_letter_code
_entity_poly.pdbx_strand_id
1 'polypeptide(L)'
;MSATSAPNKPSNPTQQGTKRKSNSTTSGEQRPNKTVKHTGSKKADINALLDTGDVTLPGEDTGSVPVYDTCGEIRRKIRALLAKGVSQAALSRALSKMLPGSQGQVSSRNLGTFMKQKHLMDGNTSPAFYAGYVFFEKQRIKNGKPKTKTRQEMEEAHGKTGVNLDWSFKGGSLTLFRNERVHVDKYDSTDSQWWEFVIASYNGHVWMKHCSDQVTAKLGEAEAVRRFPALPRPVKNRSLYQSMDESGLRFGPTFQRLTNVRTRTLEGVATADVVDLEMAEAKYYAMHPTIIDACLQVAPIAAFKGRVLAKHYRRVPTKVESLTLRPISPSVRATVSASATLIKGSGEVVSQTQQVVVGDQVALNIHGMNISPLEEAEVISHDSLQNTARFVWKPHLDFLDTSKLIKPVINWNLHYPVMQELAHLGVMWTHQNIAHLIKFIAWLKDQIEVIRAEAGPASNYFDKGQEAIMQRIDELVVEFKTTDVAVIARGIKQLAVNVEAILKGEKDSLEILLEDDLLNQIYAPADASDRSLFIQGLAHTNPNLRILEIGAGTGASTASMLSYLVLPGSNAQPMYSKYTYTDISSGFFVAAKQRFKNYCAMEYKTLDISKDPLEQGFKSEQYDLIIATNVIHATNTIGESLANVRKLLAPNGRFLLHELHTGSKWPNFIFGIVSGWWLGEADGRPDQPYVTPERWNTVLKNTGFTGVDQVALGGDYPYQVNAIMIARPAVGSAVPKKSVTLLSEEVATHRGALTRQLEARGYAVDHCRLGDDLPPSQDIISFLDCDRPFFKDIDENTLTQLQKLMASIGNSKLFWITHGCQVKCTNPDFAQVIGMARAARVETLSDFATCEVDDIATSLHIVVDVFVEYQKN
;
A
#
# COMPACT_ATOMS: atom_id res chain seq x y z
N MET A 1 -32.47 -33.59 -9.61
CA MET A 1 -31.65 -34.62 -8.92
C MET A 1 -31.13 -33.99 -7.63
N SER A 2 -31.10 -34.75 -6.53
CA SER A 2 -30.97 -34.18 -5.18
C SER A 2 -29.82 -34.86 -4.42
N ALA A 3 -28.97 -34.06 -3.79
CA ALA A 3 -27.97 -34.54 -2.83
C ALA A 3 -27.75 -33.45 -1.77
N THR A 4 -28.08 -33.76 -0.52
CA THR A 4 -27.96 -32.85 0.64
C THR A 4 -26.78 -33.24 1.51
N SER A 5 -26.08 -32.26 2.09
CA SER A 5 -25.21 -32.48 3.25
C SER A 5 -25.18 -31.23 4.13
N ALA A 6 -25.18 -31.45 5.45
CA ALA A 6 -25.22 -30.42 6.49
C ALA A 6 -23.94 -30.48 7.35
N PRO A 7 -23.58 -29.42 8.10
CA PRO A 7 -22.26 -29.31 8.72
C PRO A 7 -22.14 -30.09 10.04
N ASN A 8 -20.94 -30.60 10.32
CA ASN A 8 -20.62 -31.33 11.56
C ASN A 8 -19.80 -30.48 12.54
N LYS A 9 -20.20 -30.48 13.81
CA LYS A 9 -19.35 -30.12 14.98
C LYS A 9 -18.94 -31.41 15.70
N PRO A 10 -17.69 -31.55 16.18
CA PRO A 10 -17.35 -32.56 17.18
C PRO A 10 -17.73 -32.11 18.60
N SER A 11 -18.03 -33.07 19.47
CA SER A 11 -18.45 -32.85 20.87
C SER A 11 -17.51 -33.54 21.87
N ASN A 12 -17.50 -33.06 23.12
CA ASN A 12 -16.87 -33.75 24.25
C ASN A 12 -17.51 -35.13 24.52
N PRO A 13 -16.74 -36.07 25.09
CA PRO A 13 -17.25 -37.00 26.10
C PRO A 13 -16.50 -36.88 27.44
N THR A 14 -17.19 -37.19 28.55
CA THR A 14 -16.68 -37.04 29.92
C THR A 14 -16.53 -38.39 30.63
N GLN A 15 -15.51 -38.50 31.48
CA GLN A 15 -15.19 -39.52 32.52
C GLN A 15 -16.19 -40.64 32.85
N GLN A 16 -15.67 -41.87 33.09
CA GLN A 16 -16.12 -42.71 34.22
C GLN A 16 -15.11 -43.83 34.63
N GLY A 17 -14.80 -43.92 35.94
CA GLY A 17 -14.49 -45.16 36.70
C GLY A 17 -13.19 -45.98 36.46
N THR A 18 -12.66 -46.76 37.40
CA THR A 18 -12.90 -46.89 38.87
C THR A 18 -11.77 -47.63 39.65
N LYS A 19 -11.67 -47.35 40.97
CA LYS A 19 -11.31 -48.25 42.12
C LYS A 19 -9.85 -48.59 42.51
N ARG A 20 -9.70 -48.83 43.83
CA ARG A 20 -8.50 -49.19 44.66
C ARG A 20 -8.53 -50.67 45.13
N LYS A 21 -7.39 -51.18 45.62
CA LYS A 21 -7.21 -52.19 46.73
C LYS A 21 -5.77 -52.06 47.32
N SER A 22 -5.31 -52.42 48.54
CA SER A 22 -5.76 -53.12 49.79
C SER A 22 -5.92 -54.66 49.75
N ASN A 23 -5.53 -55.49 50.74
CA ASN A 23 -4.98 -55.35 52.12
C ASN A 23 -4.36 -56.73 52.54
N SER A 24 -3.65 -57.00 53.67
CA SER A 24 -2.80 -56.25 54.63
C SER A 24 -2.23 -57.17 55.75
N THR A 25 -1.30 -56.68 56.60
CA THR A 25 -1.08 -57.00 58.05
C THR A 25 -0.73 -58.43 58.57
N THR A 26 0.28 -58.50 59.47
CA THR A 26 0.46 -59.32 60.74
C THR A 26 1.90 -59.01 61.26
N SER A 27 2.32 -58.66 62.51
CA SER A 27 2.14 -59.09 63.94
C SER A 27 2.99 -60.31 64.36
N GLY A 28 3.83 -60.34 65.43
CA GLY A 28 4.19 -59.39 66.53
C GLY A 28 5.53 -59.82 67.22
N GLU A 29 5.90 -59.52 68.48
CA GLU A 29 5.27 -58.68 69.53
C GLU A 29 6.22 -58.10 70.65
N GLN A 30 6.62 -58.85 71.72
CA GLN A 30 7.08 -58.29 73.04
C GLN A 30 8.56 -58.51 73.49
N ARG A 31 9.17 -57.45 74.08
CA ARG A 31 10.05 -57.37 75.32
C ARG A 31 11.33 -58.25 75.44
N PRO A 32 12.27 -58.03 76.40
CA PRO A 32 12.40 -56.98 77.45
C PRO A 32 13.74 -56.19 77.45
N ASN A 33 13.97 -55.39 78.51
CA ASN A 33 15.21 -54.66 78.83
C ASN A 33 16.47 -55.56 78.99
N LYS A 34 17.65 -55.00 78.65
CA LYS A 34 18.90 -55.21 79.41
C LYS A 34 19.76 -53.94 79.45
N THR A 35 20.34 -53.68 80.61
CA THR A 35 21.32 -52.62 80.88
C THR A 35 22.72 -52.96 80.35
N VAL A 36 23.57 -51.95 80.19
CA VAL A 36 24.81 -51.77 80.99
C VAL A 36 25.41 -50.38 80.72
N LYS A 37 25.95 -49.73 81.77
CA LYS A 37 26.74 -48.49 81.64
C LYS A 37 28.18 -48.84 81.27
N HIS A 38 28.79 -48.11 80.34
CA HIS A 38 30.23 -47.85 80.41
C HIS A 38 30.57 -46.41 79.95
N THR A 39 30.62 -45.52 80.94
CA THR A 39 31.20 -44.18 80.85
C THR A 39 32.73 -44.25 80.93
N GLY A 40 33.43 -43.37 80.21
CA GLY A 40 34.90 -43.27 80.29
C GLY A 40 35.56 -42.86 78.96
N SER A 41 36.25 -43.82 78.34
CA SER A 41 37.30 -43.60 77.33
C SER A 41 36.89 -42.85 76.05
N LYS A 42 35.86 -43.31 75.30
CA LYS A 42 35.56 -42.81 73.93
C LYS A 42 35.27 -41.30 73.78
N LYS A 43 35.08 -40.56 74.86
CA LYS A 43 34.66 -39.14 74.81
C LYS A 43 35.81 -38.16 74.56
N ALA A 44 37.05 -38.52 74.89
CA ALA A 44 38.23 -37.66 74.65
C ALA A 44 38.61 -37.61 73.16
N ASP A 45 38.68 -38.77 72.52
CA ASP A 45 39.06 -38.94 71.10
C ASP A 45 38.09 -38.22 70.14
N ILE A 46 36.77 -38.31 70.42
CA ILE A 46 35.73 -37.59 69.67
C ILE A 46 35.86 -36.06 69.80
N ASN A 47 36.32 -35.54 70.94
CA ASN A 47 36.55 -34.10 71.09
C ASN A 47 37.75 -33.64 70.25
N ALA A 48 38.83 -34.41 70.20
CA ALA A 48 40.00 -34.10 69.36
C ALA A 48 39.65 -34.07 67.86
N LEU A 49 38.77 -34.98 67.40
CA LEU A 49 38.25 -34.99 66.03
C LEU A 49 37.36 -33.77 65.67
N LEU A 50 36.82 -33.06 66.68
CA LEU A 50 35.96 -31.89 66.52
C LEU A 50 36.65 -30.55 66.82
N ASP A 51 37.91 -30.58 67.24
CA ASP A 51 38.64 -29.41 67.71
C ASP A 51 39.33 -28.66 66.54
N THR A 52 38.83 -27.46 66.23
CA THR A 52 39.34 -26.55 65.21
C THR A 52 40.51 -25.66 65.66
N GLY A 53 40.80 -25.58 66.97
CA GLY A 53 41.79 -24.68 67.58
C GLY A 53 41.48 -23.18 67.42
N ASP A 54 42.36 -22.34 67.94
CA ASP A 54 42.27 -20.88 67.90
C ASP A 54 42.67 -20.29 66.52
N VAL A 55 42.19 -20.92 65.45
CA VAL A 55 42.35 -20.44 64.07
C VAL A 55 41.16 -19.56 63.72
N THR A 56 41.39 -18.32 63.30
CA THR A 56 40.36 -17.40 62.79
C THR A 56 40.50 -17.23 61.29
N LEU A 57 39.38 -17.24 60.55
CA LEU A 57 39.36 -16.93 59.11
C LEU A 57 38.95 -15.46 58.85
N PRO A 58 39.51 -14.79 57.82
CA PRO A 58 39.03 -13.46 57.41
C PRO A 58 37.55 -13.52 57.00
N GLY A 59 36.73 -12.65 57.59
CA GLY A 59 35.27 -12.60 57.38
C GLY A 59 34.45 -13.59 58.22
N GLU A 60 35.06 -14.33 59.16
CA GLU A 60 34.35 -15.31 59.98
C GLU A 60 33.33 -14.68 60.95
N ASP A 61 33.70 -13.53 61.52
CA ASP A 61 32.89 -12.70 62.42
C ASP A 61 31.62 -12.15 61.75
N THR A 62 31.74 -11.79 60.47
CA THR A 62 30.69 -11.23 59.62
C THR A 62 29.91 -12.29 58.84
N GLY A 63 30.37 -13.55 58.85
CA GLY A 63 29.74 -14.64 58.09
C GLY A 63 30.01 -14.58 56.59
N SER A 64 31.12 -13.95 56.20
CA SER A 64 31.49 -13.60 54.82
C SER A 64 32.73 -14.35 54.31
N VAL A 65 33.16 -15.43 54.98
CA VAL A 65 34.32 -16.25 54.55
C VAL A 65 34.07 -16.83 53.15
N PRO A 66 34.88 -16.49 52.12
CA PRO A 66 34.66 -17.01 50.78
C PRO A 66 34.84 -18.54 50.70
N VAL A 67 33.81 -19.21 50.19
CA VAL A 67 33.72 -20.68 50.12
C VAL A 67 34.24 -21.18 48.77
N TYR A 68 35.05 -22.24 48.77
CA TYR A 68 35.67 -22.79 47.55
C TYR A 68 35.81 -24.33 47.55
N ASP A 69 35.14 -25.05 48.45
CA ASP A 69 34.87 -26.48 48.26
C ASP A 69 33.49 -26.64 47.59
N THR A 70 33.26 -27.71 46.83
CA THR A 70 31.91 -28.06 46.38
C THR A 70 31.07 -28.61 47.54
N CYS A 71 29.75 -28.53 47.46
CA CYS A 71 28.85 -29.14 48.45
C CYS A 71 29.06 -30.66 48.56
N GLY A 72 29.37 -31.32 47.43
CA GLY A 72 29.78 -32.72 47.38
C GLY A 72 31.05 -33.02 48.20
N GLU A 73 32.05 -32.15 48.14
CA GLU A 73 33.30 -32.27 48.90
C GLU A 73 33.07 -32.06 50.41
N ILE A 74 32.26 -31.06 50.80
CA ILE A 74 31.87 -30.89 52.22
C ILE A 74 31.07 -32.10 52.72
N ARG A 75 30.14 -32.66 51.92
CA ARG A 75 29.45 -33.93 52.25
C ARG A 75 30.44 -35.09 52.42
N ARG A 76 31.48 -35.18 51.59
CA ARG A 76 32.54 -36.21 51.71
C ARG A 76 33.31 -36.09 53.03
N LYS A 77 33.75 -34.87 53.37
CA LYS A 77 34.44 -34.57 54.64
C LYS A 77 33.54 -34.86 55.86
N ILE A 78 32.26 -34.53 55.81
CA ILE A 78 31.27 -34.87 56.86
C ILE A 78 31.11 -36.39 57.03
N ARG A 79 30.93 -37.14 55.94
CA ARG A 79 30.81 -38.61 55.98
C ARG A 79 32.05 -39.26 56.63
N ALA A 80 33.24 -38.74 56.35
CA ALA A 80 34.49 -39.22 56.96
C ALA A 80 34.58 -39.00 58.48
N LEU A 81 33.95 -37.95 59.04
CA LEU A 81 33.86 -37.77 60.50
C LEU A 81 32.79 -38.67 61.14
N LEU A 82 31.61 -38.79 60.50
CA LEU A 82 30.55 -39.67 61.00
C LEU A 82 31.01 -41.14 61.04
N ALA A 83 31.79 -41.58 60.04
CA ALA A 83 32.41 -42.90 60.00
C ALA A 83 33.43 -43.14 61.14
N LYS A 84 34.05 -42.09 61.70
CA LYS A 84 34.92 -42.15 62.87
C LYS A 84 34.18 -42.15 64.22
N GLY A 85 32.85 -42.33 64.21
CA GLY A 85 32.03 -42.42 65.41
C GLY A 85 31.60 -41.07 66.00
N VAL A 86 31.87 -39.95 65.31
CA VAL A 86 31.30 -38.65 65.67
C VAL A 86 29.79 -38.69 65.43
N SER A 87 28.97 -38.44 66.45
CA SER A 87 27.51 -38.44 66.27
C SER A 87 27.04 -37.19 65.53
N GLN A 88 25.98 -37.33 64.72
CA GLN A 88 25.41 -36.20 63.96
C GLN A 88 25.01 -35.02 64.88
N ALA A 89 24.57 -35.30 66.11
CA ALA A 89 24.24 -34.27 67.12
C ALA A 89 25.48 -33.66 67.82
N ALA A 90 26.65 -34.30 67.78
CA ALA A 90 27.90 -33.67 68.18
C ALA A 90 28.41 -32.77 67.05
N LEU A 91 28.44 -33.26 65.81
CA LEU A 91 28.87 -32.49 64.64
C LEU A 91 27.97 -31.26 64.39
N SER A 92 26.65 -31.38 64.50
CA SER A 92 25.71 -30.25 64.36
C SER A 92 26.04 -29.09 65.32
N ARG A 93 26.44 -29.41 66.56
CA ARG A 93 26.86 -28.41 67.56
C ARG A 93 28.25 -27.84 67.28
N ALA A 94 29.18 -28.63 66.73
CA ALA A 94 30.49 -28.12 66.31
C ALA A 94 30.35 -27.17 65.10
N LEU A 95 29.57 -27.53 64.08
CA LEU A 95 29.29 -26.67 62.94
C LEU A 95 28.53 -25.39 63.34
N SER A 96 27.58 -25.49 64.28
CA SER A 96 26.86 -24.29 64.77
C SER A 96 27.76 -23.25 65.48
N LYS A 97 28.99 -23.60 65.88
CA LYS A 97 29.98 -22.64 66.39
C LYS A 97 30.72 -21.86 65.28
N MET A 98 30.56 -22.26 64.03
CA MET A 98 31.23 -21.67 62.86
C MET A 98 30.32 -20.68 62.10
N LEU A 99 29.17 -20.34 62.70
CA LEU A 99 28.24 -19.32 62.23
C LEU A 99 28.32 -18.11 63.18
N PRO A 100 28.29 -16.87 62.67
CA PRO A 100 28.00 -15.70 63.49
C PRO A 100 26.66 -15.87 64.22
N GLY A 101 26.51 -15.20 65.38
CA GLY A 101 25.27 -15.27 66.17
C GLY A 101 24.01 -14.80 65.43
N SER A 102 24.15 -14.04 64.33
CA SER A 102 23.08 -13.60 63.44
C SER A 102 22.64 -14.64 62.39
N GLN A 103 23.46 -15.65 62.07
CA GLN A 103 23.19 -16.63 61.02
C GLN A 103 22.53 -17.95 61.53
N GLY A 104 22.14 -18.00 62.80
CA GLY A 104 21.34 -19.10 63.37
C GLY A 104 22.16 -20.34 63.76
N GLN A 105 21.61 -21.54 63.53
CA GLN A 105 22.23 -22.81 63.96
C GLN A 105 22.08 -23.92 62.91
N VAL A 106 23.10 -24.79 62.83
CA VAL A 106 23.09 -26.00 62.01
C VAL A 106 22.29 -27.09 62.72
N SER A 107 20.97 -27.12 62.49
CA SER A 107 20.10 -28.15 63.06
C SER A 107 20.39 -29.54 62.48
N SER A 108 20.14 -30.60 63.27
CA SER A 108 20.24 -32.00 62.80
C SER A 108 19.38 -32.27 61.56
N ARG A 109 18.25 -31.55 61.41
CA ARG A 109 17.36 -31.62 60.24
C ARG A 109 18.01 -30.99 59.02
N ASN A 110 18.58 -29.79 59.14
CA ASN A 110 19.22 -29.08 58.02
C ASN A 110 20.46 -29.84 57.53
N LEU A 111 21.29 -30.32 58.47
CA LEU A 111 22.41 -31.22 58.17
C LEU A 111 21.92 -32.52 57.51
N GLY A 112 20.85 -33.13 58.01
CA GLY A 112 20.25 -34.34 57.42
C GLY A 112 19.72 -34.14 55.99
N THR A 113 19.12 -32.98 55.70
CA THR A 113 18.69 -32.60 54.35
C THR A 113 19.90 -32.37 53.43
N PHE A 114 20.89 -31.61 53.89
CA PHE A 114 22.13 -31.39 53.13
C PHE A 114 22.81 -32.72 52.77
N MET A 115 22.95 -33.64 53.72
CA MET A 115 23.64 -34.93 53.50
C MET A 115 22.96 -35.88 52.49
N LYS A 116 21.67 -35.67 52.18
CA LYS A 116 20.89 -36.45 51.19
C LYS A 116 21.06 -35.95 49.75
N GLN A 117 21.59 -34.74 49.56
CA GLN A 117 21.78 -34.13 48.25
C GLN A 117 22.81 -34.87 47.38
N LYS A 118 22.67 -34.74 46.05
CA LYS A 118 23.46 -35.53 45.08
C LYS A 118 24.49 -34.69 44.32
N HIS A 119 24.07 -33.71 43.52
CA HIS A 119 24.91 -32.97 42.58
C HIS A 119 25.93 -32.08 43.30
N LEU A 120 27.05 -31.77 42.65
CA LEU A 120 28.23 -31.17 43.29
C LEU A 120 27.92 -29.91 44.10
N MET A 121 27.01 -29.05 43.62
CA MET A 121 26.62 -27.79 44.26
C MET A 121 25.23 -27.81 44.93
N ASP A 122 24.54 -28.96 44.96
CA ASP A 122 23.26 -29.08 45.66
C ASP A 122 23.40 -28.69 47.15
N GLY A 123 22.63 -27.71 47.59
CA GLY A 123 22.59 -27.28 48.99
C GLY A 123 23.66 -26.27 49.38
N ASN A 124 24.20 -25.51 48.42
CA ASN A 124 25.04 -24.33 48.64
C ASN A 124 24.38 -23.31 49.59
N THR A 125 23.07 -23.13 49.50
CA THR A 125 22.26 -22.28 50.39
C THR A 125 22.03 -22.86 51.80
N SER A 126 22.64 -24.00 52.14
CA SER A 126 22.48 -24.61 53.46
C SER A 126 23.47 -24.03 54.48
N PRO A 127 23.04 -23.62 55.70
CA PRO A 127 23.96 -23.28 56.79
C PRO A 127 24.94 -24.41 57.14
N ALA A 128 24.59 -25.67 56.84
CA ALA A 128 25.47 -26.83 57.00
C ALA A 128 26.65 -26.85 56.00
N PHE A 129 26.54 -26.18 54.86
CA PHE A 129 27.59 -26.07 53.84
C PHE A 129 28.65 -25.04 54.24
N TYR A 130 28.25 -23.78 54.46
CA TYR A 130 29.15 -22.71 54.89
C TYR A 130 29.87 -23.07 56.20
N ALA A 131 29.11 -23.46 57.23
CA ALA A 131 29.69 -23.87 58.51
C ALA A 131 30.60 -25.11 58.37
N GLY A 132 30.25 -26.03 57.46
CA GLY A 132 31.08 -27.18 57.11
C GLY A 132 32.41 -26.77 56.49
N TYR A 133 32.40 -25.84 55.54
CA TYR A 133 33.60 -25.30 54.92
C TYR A 133 34.50 -24.58 55.93
N VAL A 134 33.97 -23.64 56.71
CA VAL A 134 34.71 -22.92 57.77
C VAL A 134 35.35 -23.91 58.76
N PHE A 135 34.59 -24.91 59.20
CA PHE A 135 35.08 -25.98 60.09
C PHE A 135 36.28 -26.74 59.49
N PHE A 136 36.17 -27.22 58.25
CA PHE A 136 37.23 -28.00 57.62
C PHE A 136 38.43 -27.16 57.18
N GLU A 137 38.24 -25.89 56.84
CA GLU A 137 39.35 -24.98 56.49
C GLU A 137 40.16 -24.59 57.74
N LYS A 138 39.51 -24.36 58.88
CA LYS A 138 40.21 -24.26 60.18
C LYS A 138 41.01 -25.53 60.49
N GLN A 139 40.40 -26.71 60.36
CA GLN A 139 41.13 -27.97 60.54
C GLN A 139 42.27 -28.14 59.53
N ARG A 140 42.16 -27.64 58.28
CA ARG A 140 43.25 -27.69 57.30
C ARG A 140 44.44 -26.85 57.77
N ILE A 141 44.18 -25.60 58.19
CA ILE A 141 45.21 -24.67 58.67
C ILE A 141 45.89 -25.19 59.94
N LYS A 142 45.10 -25.57 60.96
CA LYS A 142 45.60 -26.14 62.23
C LYS A 142 46.52 -27.34 62.03
N ASN A 143 46.19 -28.22 61.07
CA ASN A 143 46.97 -29.42 60.77
C ASN A 143 48.08 -29.19 59.72
N GLY A 144 48.39 -27.94 59.35
CA GLY A 144 49.47 -27.60 58.41
C GLY A 144 49.27 -28.13 56.98
N LYS A 145 48.04 -28.46 56.57
CA LYS A 145 47.78 -29.17 55.31
C LYS A 145 47.73 -28.22 54.11
N PRO A 146 48.34 -28.57 52.96
CA PRO A 146 48.25 -27.76 51.74
C PRO A 146 46.81 -27.69 51.21
N LYS A 147 46.53 -26.70 50.35
CA LYS A 147 45.27 -26.66 49.58
C LYS A 147 45.22 -27.87 48.64
N THR A 148 44.03 -28.42 48.38
CA THR A 148 43.84 -29.46 47.35
C THR A 148 43.81 -28.83 45.95
N LYS A 149 44.09 -29.62 44.90
CA LYS A 149 44.02 -29.14 43.51
C LYS A 149 42.65 -28.53 43.19
N THR A 150 41.56 -29.22 43.53
CA THR A 150 40.17 -28.72 43.39
C THR A 150 39.97 -27.38 44.11
N ARG A 151 40.52 -27.22 45.33
CA ARG A 151 40.42 -25.98 46.12
C ARG A 151 41.18 -24.81 45.48
N GLN A 152 42.23 -25.06 44.69
CA GLN A 152 42.95 -24.06 43.90
C GLN A 152 42.19 -23.71 42.61
N GLU A 153 41.72 -24.73 41.87
CA GLU A 153 40.90 -24.55 40.66
C GLU A 153 39.60 -23.76 40.94
N MET A 154 39.07 -23.83 42.16
CA MET A 154 37.91 -23.02 42.59
C MET A 154 38.28 -21.56 42.95
N GLU A 155 39.52 -21.25 43.36
CA GLU A 155 39.97 -19.85 43.55
C GLU A 155 40.16 -19.14 42.20
N GLU A 156 40.66 -19.88 41.21
CA GLU A 156 40.80 -19.41 39.84
C GLU A 156 39.43 -19.15 39.19
N ALA A 157 38.44 -20.04 39.41
CA ALA A 157 37.09 -19.90 38.86
C ALA A 157 36.22 -18.83 39.55
N HIS A 158 36.26 -18.73 40.88
CA HIS A 158 35.34 -17.86 41.65
C HIS A 158 36.00 -16.61 42.26
N GLY A 159 37.27 -16.36 41.95
CA GLY A 159 37.97 -15.11 42.29
C GLY A 159 37.98 -14.80 43.80
N LYS A 160 37.65 -13.56 44.17
CA LYS A 160 37.65 -13.10 45.58
C LYS A 160 36.32 -13.36 46.32
N THR A 161 35.24 -13.63 45.61
CA THR A 161 33.90 -13.80 46.18
C THR A 161 33.62 -15.25 46.60
N GLY A 162 34.23 -16.23 45.92
CA GLY A 162 33.94 -17.63 46.14
C GLY A 162 32.58 -18.06 45.57
N VAL A 163 32.19 -19.29 45.92
CA VAL A 163 30.91 -19.92 45.58
C VAL A 163 29.74 -19.10 46.12
N ASN A 164 28.71 -18.89 45.31
CA ASN A 164 27.49 -18.20 45.76
C ASN A 164 26.72 -19.03 46.80
N LEU A 165 26.31 -18.39 47.89
CA LEU A 165 25.63 -19.02 49.04
C LEU A 165 24.17 -18.58 49.21
N ASP A 166 23.73 -17.56 48.47
CA ASP A 166 22.47 -16.86 48.72
C ASP A 166 21.29 -17.43 47.92
N TRP A 167 21.56 -18.06 46.77
CA TRP A 167 20.54 -18.67 45.90
C TRP A 167 21.04 -19.98 45.25
N SER A 168 20.12 -20.79 44.73
CA SER A 168 20.42 -22.03 44.00
C SER A 168 19.52 -22.15 42.77
N PHE A 169 20.09 -22.22 41.56
CA PHE A 169 19.29 -22.27 40.34
C PHE A 169 18.65 -23.65 40.13
N LYS A 170 17.31 -23.72 40.14
CA LYS A 170 16.54 -24.92 39.80
C LYS A 170 15.31 -24.57 38.96
N GLY A 171 15.49 -24.47 37.65
CA GLY A 171 14.39 -24.28 36.69
C GLY A 171 13.75 -22.88 36.69
N GLY A 172 14.53 -21.84 37.02
CA GLY A 172 14.09 -20.45 36.86
C GLY A 172 14.46 -19.87 35.49
N SER A 173 14.03 -18.64 35.22
CA SER A 173 14.56 -17.80 34.13
C SER A 173 15.55 -16.77 34.68
N LEU A 174 16.52 -16.36 33.87
CA LEU A 174 17.46 -15.27 34.20
C LEU A 174 17.29 -14.12 33.19
N THR A 175 17.09 -12.91 33.71
CA THR A 175 17.16 -11.68 32.92
C THR A 175 18.60 -11.20 32.90
N LEU A 176 19.13 -10.90 31.71
CA LEU A 176 20.50 -10.44 31.52
C LEU A 176 20.47 -9.04 30.88
N PHE A 177 21.12 -8.08 31.52
CA PHE A 177 21.34 -6.75 30.96
C PHE A 177 22.59 -6.71 30.07
N ARG A 178 22.71 -5.68 29.21
CA ARG A 178 23.72 -5.58 28.12
C ARG A 178 25.19 -5.86 28.53
N ASN A 179 25.53 -5.65 29.80
CA ASN A 179 26.90 -5.78 30.32
C ASN A 179 27.16 -7.10 31.07
N GLU A 180 26.14 -7.94 31.24
CA GLU A 180 26.22 -9.21 31.98
C GLU A 180 26.52 -10.38 31.04
N ARG A 181 27.18 -11.42 31.56
CA ARG A 181 27.51 -12.63 30.79
C ARG A 181 27.31 -13.87 31.65
N VAL A 182 26.63 -14.87 31.10
CA VAL A 182 26.55 -16.20 31.69
C VAL A 182 27.90 -16.89 31.54
N HIS A 183 28.39 -17.49 32.62
CA HIS A 183 29.49 -18.43 32.61
C HIS A 183 29.00 -19.73 33.24
N VAL A 184 29.32 -20.85 32.60
CA VAL A 184 29.08 -22.19 33.13
C VAL A 184 30.41 -22.69 33.68
N ASP A 185 30.50 -22.87 35.00
CA ASP A 185 31.67 -23.51 35.59
C ASP A 185 31.61 -25.04 35.36
N LYS A 186 32.77 -25.70 35.44
CA LYS A 186 32.92 -27.12 35.10
C LYS A 186 32.32 -28.11 36.13
N TYR A 187 31.65 -27.62 37.17
CA TYR A 187 31.06 -28.41 38.25
C TYR A 187 29.53 -28.27 38.32
N ASP A 188 28.95 -27.25 37.69
CA ASP A 188 27.49 -27.08 37.60
C ASP A 188 26.93 -27.85 36.39
N SER A 189 26.18 -28.92 36.67
CA SER A 189 25.73 -29.90 35.68
C SER A 189 24.22 -29.81 35.44
N THR A 190 23.83 -29.13 34.36
CA THR A 190 22.45 -29.14 33.86
C THR A 190 22.19 -30.36 32.97
N ASP A 191 21.00 -30.96 33.07
CA ASP A 191 20.61 -32.11 32.25
C ASP A 191 20.34 -31.77 30.76
N SER A 192 20.49 -30.50 30.36
CA SER A 192 20.37 -30.02 28.99
C SER A 192 21.64 -29.25 28.57
N GLN A 193 22.03 -29.42 27.30
CA GLN A 193 23.05 -28.59 26.61
C GLN A 193 22.44 -27.37 25.89
N TRP A 194 21.12 -27.31 25.74
CA TRP A 194 20.39 -26.22 25.09
C TRP A 194 19.75 -25.29 26.12
N TRP A 195 19.81 -24.00 25.82
CA TRP A 195 19.28 -22.90 26.62
C TRP A 195 18.18 -22.19 25.83
N GLU A 196 17.01 -22.02 26.43
CA GLU A 196 15.94 -21.18 25.86
C GLU A 196 16.22 -19.70 26.16
N PHE A 197 16.03 -18.84 25.16
CA PHE A 197 16.18 -17.39 25.31
C PHE A 197 14.99 -16.65 24.70
N VAL A 198 14.75 -15.43 25.21
CA VAL A 198 13.76 -14.48 24.68
C VAL A 198 14.41 -13.12 24.62
N ILE A 199 14.36 -12.45 23.47
CA ILE A 199 14.74 -11.05 23.33
C ILE A 199 13.47 -10.21 23.31
N ALA A 200 13.36 -9.26 24.24
CA ALA A 200 12.21 -8.38 24.40
C ALA A 200 12.67 -6.99 24.88
N SER A 201 11.84 -5.96 24.63
CA SER A 201 12.05 -4.61 25.15
C SER A 201 10.82 -4.13 25.91
N TYR A 202 11.03 -3.48 27.05
CA TYR A 202 9.96 -2.79 27.77
C TYR A 202 9.81 -1.35 27.28
N ASN A 203 8.61 -0.94 26.88
CA ASN A 203 8.35 0.40 26.34
C ASN A 203 7.86 1.42 27.40
N GLY A 204 7.94 1.09 28.68
CA GLY A 204 7.35 1.86 29.78
C GLY A 204 6.00 1.33 30.27
N HIS A 205 5.29 0.56 29.44
CA HIS A 205 3.97 -0.01 29.77
C HIS A 205 3.87 -1.53 29.52
N VAL A 206 4.47 -2.03 28.42
CA VAL A 206 4.30 -3.41 27.92
C VAL A 206 5.66 -3.98 27.49
N TRP A 207 5.85 -5.28 27.70
CA TRP A 207 6.97 -6.03 27.14
C TRP A 207 6.67 -6.44 25.69
N MET A 208 7.39 -5.84 24.75
CA MET A 208 7.38 -6.20 23.34
C MET A 208 8.38 -7.34 23.09
N LYS A 209 7.90 -8.52 22.67
CA LYS A 209 8.75 -9.66 22.30
C LYS A 209 9.25 -9.50 20.87
N HIS A 210 10.57 -9.60 20.66
CA HIS A 210 11.21 -9.49 19.35
C HIS A 210 11.57 -10.86 18.75
N CYS A 211 12.16 -11.75 19.55
CA CYS A 211 12.37 -13.14 19.16
C CYS A 211 12.46 -14.08 20.38
N SER A 212 12.43 -15.38 20.14
CA SER A 212 12.75 -16.42 21.13
C SER A 212 13.17 -17.69 20.43
N ASP A 213 14.21 -18.35 20.89
CA ASP A 213 14.70 -19.60 20.31
C ASP A 213 15.53 -20.39 21.34
N GLN A 214 16.16 -21.48 20.91
CA GLN A 214 17.13 -22.26 21.68
C GLN A 214 18.57 -22.01 21.18
N VAL A 215 19.54 -21.98 22.10
CA VAL A 215 20.97 -21.81 21.80
C VAL A 215 21.83 -22.83 22.54
N THR A 216 22.93 -23.26 21.94
CA THR A 216 23.91 -24.17 22.56
C THR A 216 25.33 -23.86 22.09
N ALA A 217 26.32 -24.15 22.93
CA ALA A 217 27.74 -24.04 22.59
C ALA A 217 28.29 -25.42 22.19
N LYS A 218 28.53 -25.63 20.89
CA LYS A 218 29.16 -26.87 20.38
C LYS A 218 30.68 -26.76 20.38
N LEU A 219 31.33 -27.72 21.02
CA LEU A 219 32.77 -28.01 20.85
C LEU A 219 32.90 -29.08 19.75
N GLY A 220 33.59 -28.78 18.66
CA GLY A 220 33.71 -29.67 17.50
C GLY A 220 34.48 -29.06 16.33
N GLU A 221 34.63 -29.84 15.26
CA GLU A 221 35.42 -29.50 14.08
C GLU A 221 34.79 -28.40 13.19
N ALA A 222 35.42 -28.07 12.07
CA ALA A 222 34.87 -27.14 11.09
C ALA A 222 33.75 -27.78 10.26
N GLU A 223 32.65 -27.06 10.05
CA GLU A 223 31.72 -27.41 8.98
C GLU A 223 32.44 -27.31 7.63
N ALA A 224 32.20 -28.27 6.74
CA ALA A 224 32.84 -28.28 5.43
C ALA A 224 32.37 -27.08 4.57
N VAL A 225 33.32 -26.39 3.93
CA VAL A 225 33.01 -25.32 2.97
C VAL A 225 32.31 -25.91 1.76
N ARG A 226 31.06 -25.50 1.53
CA ARG A 226 30.25 -25.92 0.38
C ARG A 226 30.64 -25.07 -0.82
N ARG A 227 31.35 -25.67 -1.78
CA ARG A 227 31.74 -24.97 -3.01
C ARG A 227 30.51 -24.66 -3.85
N PHE A 228 30.19 -23.36 -4.00
CA PHE A 228 29.22 -22.87 -4.97
C PHE A 228 29.90 -22.75 -6.35
N PRO A 229 29.17 -23.00 -7.45
CA PRO A 229 29.73 -22.89 -8.79
C PRO A 229 29.93 -21.43 -9.19
N ALA A 230 30.84 -21.16 -10.12
CA ALA A 230 31.05 -19.81 -10.65
C ALA A 230 29.74 -19.23 -11.21
N LEU A 231 29.45 -17.98 -10.82
CA LEU A 231 28.26 -17.23 -11.20
C LEU A 231 28.64 -16.13 -12.21
N PRO A 232 28.20 -16.20 -13.47
CA PRO A 232 28.74 -15.34 -14.53
C PRO A 232 28.25 -13.90 -14.43
N ARG A 233 26.99 -13.68 -14.05
CA ARG A 233 26.31 -12.37 -14.15
C ARG A 233 26.65 -11.47 -12.94
N PRO A 234 27.32 -10.32 -13.11
CA PRO A 234 27.48 -9.35 -12.04
C PRO A 234 26.17 -8.55 -11.81
N VAL A 235 25.96 -8.08 -10.59
CA VAL A 235 24.89 -7.14 -10.21
C VAL A 235 25.54 -5.82 -9.78
N LYS A 236 25.03 -4.69 -10.27
CA LYS A 236 25.57 -3.36 -9.91
C LYS A 236 25.15 -2.98 -8.49
N ASN A 237 26.10 -2.95 -7.55
CA ASN A 237 25.90 -2.52 -6.15
C ASN A 237 25.04 -1.25 -6.01
N ARG A 238 25.34 -0.19 -6.76
CA ARG A 238 24.61 1.09 -6.67
C ARG A 238 23.13 0.91 -6.97
N SER A 239 22.80 0.17 -8.03
CA SER A 239 21.41 -0.13 -8.39
C SER A 239 20.74 -1.03 -7.36
N LEU A 240 21.45 -2.02 -6.82
CA LEU A 240 20.94 -2.92 -5.78
C LEU A 240 20.48 -2.14 -4.54
N TYR A 241 21.36 -1.30 -3.97
CA TYR A 241 21.02 -0.51 -2.78
C TYR A 241 20.05 0.64 -3.08
N GLN A 242 20.09 1.22 -4.28
CA GLN A 242 19.06 2.16 -4.74
C GLN A 242 17.66 1.51 -4.71
N SER A 243 17.50 0.32 -5.29
CA SER A 243 16.19 -0.37 -5.25
C SER A 243 15.81 -0.96 -3.89
N MET A 244 16.74 -1.04 -2.93
CA MET A 244 16.40 -1.28 -1.52
C MET A 244 15.82 -0.01 -0.87
N ASP A 245 16.41 1.17 -1.11
CA ASP A 245 15.87 2.46 -0.64
C ASP A 245 14.49 2.78 -1.28
N GLU A 246 14.36 2.60 -2.59
CA GLU A 246 13.08 2.68 -3.32
C GLU A 246 12.02 1.70 -2.78
N SER A 247 12.44 0.61 -2.12
CA SER A 247 11.54 -0.34 -1.45
C SER A 247 11.30 -0.03 0.05
N GLY A 248 11.85 1.07 0.56
CA GLY A 248 11.79 1.48 1.97
C GLY A 248 12.89 0.92 2.88
N LEU A 249 13.77 0.04 2.39
CA LEU A 249 14.90 -0.51 3.15
C LEU A 249 16.13 0.41 3.04
N ARG A 250 16.13 1.48 3.83
CA ARG A 250 17.17 2.51 3.84
C ARG A 250 18.45 2.08 4.57
N PHE A 251 19.18 1.15 3.97
CA PHE A 251 20.50 0.74 4.48
C PHE A 251 21.51 1.90 4.40
N GLY A 252 21.90 2.45 5.55
CA GLY A 252 22.98 3.45 5.64
C GLY A 252 24.37 2.85 5.31
N PRO A 253 25.41 3.69 5.13
CA PRO A 253 26.71 3.24 4.62
C PRO A 253 27.33 2.04 5.36
N THR A 254 27.18 1.97 6.68
CA THR A 254 27.71 0.87 7.52
C THR A 254 27.06 -0.50 7.25
N PHE A 255 25.87 -0.52 6.62
CA PHE A 255 25.12 -1.71 6.21
C PHE A 255 25.28 -2.03 4.70
N GLN A 256 25.76 -1.09 3.89
CA GLN A 256 26.00 -1.29 2.44
C GLN A 256 27.33 -2.02 2.18
N ARG A 257 27.53 -3.18 2.82
CA ARG A 257 28.82 -3.90 2.84
C ARG A 257 29.03 -4.90 1.70
N LEU A 258 28.01 -5.19 0.89
CA LEU A 258 28.13 -6.16 -0.21
C LEU A 258 28.92 -5.58 -1.39
N THR A 259 29.84 -6.36 -1.95
CA THR A 259 30.63 -6.08 -3.15
C THR A 259 30.74 -7.32 -4.04
N ASN A 260 31.14 -7.13 -5.30
CA ASN A 260 31.29 -8.23 -6.28
C ASN A 260 30.07 -9.18 -6.32
N VAL A 261 28.85 -8.62 -6.25
CA VAL A 261 27.61 -9.41 -6.21
C VAL A 261 27.43 -10.13 -7.56
N ARG A 262 27.26 -11.46 -7.56
CA ARG A 262 27.10 -12.28 -8.78
C ARG A 262 25.91 -13.24 -8.66
N THR A 263 25.25 -13.54 -9.79
CA THR A 263 24.08 -14.43 -9.86
C THR A 263 24.05 -15.30 -11.13
N ARG A 264 23.03 -16.16 -11.23
CA ARG A 264 22.58 -16.84 -12.46
C ARG A 264 21.21 -16.33 -12.90
N THR A 265 20.81 -16.61 -14.14
CA THR A 265 19.50 -16.23 -14.72
C THR A 265 18.41 -17.28 -14.53
N LEU A 266 18.78 -18.55 -14.33
CA LEU A 266 17.85 -19.68 -14.20
C LEU A 266 17.74 -20.20 -12.76
N GLU A 267 18.86 -20.28 -12.04
CA GLU A 267 18.94 -20.78 -10.66
C GLU A 267 18.82 -19.66 -9.63
N GLY A 268 18.21 -19.96 -8.47
CA GLY A 268 18.07 -19.04 -7.35
C GLY A 268 19.34 -18.95 -6.49
N VAL A 269 20.48 -18.58 -7.07
CA VAL A 269 21.80 -18.62 -6.42
C VAL A 269 22.54 -17.28 -6.59
N ALA A 270 23.16 -16.80 -5.51
CA ALA A 270 24.00 -15.60 -5.50
C ALA A 270 25.26 -15.78 -4.65
N THR A 271 26.32 -15.04 -4.99
CA THR A 271 27.53 -14.85 -4.19
C THR A 271 27.87 -13.36 -4.08
N ALA A 272 28.53 -12.96 -3.01
CA ALA A 272 29.06 -11.60 -2.82
C ALA A 272 30.22 -11.59 -1.83
N ASP A 273 31.10 -10.60 -1.94
CA ASP A 273 32.19 -10.35 -1.00
C ASP A 273 31.74 -9.25 -0.02
N VAL A 274 31.89 -9.49 1.28
CA VAL A 274 31.52 -8.55 2.35
C VAL A 274 32.75 -7.75 2.76
N VAL A 275 32.66 -6.43 2.63
CA VAL A 275 33.71 -5.52 3.08
C VAL A 275 33.67 -5.39 4.60
N ASP A 276 34.83 -5.55 5.24
CA ASP A 276 35.00 -5.12 6.62
C ASP A 276 35.55 -3.70 6.72
N LEU A 277 35.14 -3.01 7.80
CA LEU A 277 35.56 -1.67 8.17
C LEU A 277 35.99 -1.76 9.63
N GLU A 278 37.13 -1.19 9.99
CA GLU A 278 37.62 -1.22 11.38
C GLU A 278 36.65 -0.47 12.30
N MET A 279 35.82 -1.21 13.04
CA MET A 279 34.88 -0.66 14.01
C MET A 279 35.42 -0.89 15.42
N ALA A 280 35.58 0.18 16.21
CA ALA A 280 36.08 0.11 17.59
C ALA A 280 35.23 -0.77 18.53
N GLU A 281 33.99 -1.06 18.13
CA GLU A 281 33.04 -1.95 18.81
C GLU A 281 33.12 -3.42 18.36
N ALA A 282 33.79 -3.75 17.26
CA ALA A 282 33.84 -5.12 16.72
C ALA A 282 34.34 -6.15 17.75
N LYS A 283 35.27 -5.75 18.63
CA LYS A 283 35.79 -6.51 19.77
C LYS A 283 34.73 -7.03 20.76
N TYR A 284 33.50 -6.52 20.74
CA TYR A 284 32.41 -6.96 21.63
C TYR A 284 31.57 -8.09 21.03
N TYR A 285 31.70 -8.38 19.73
CA TYR A 285 30.86 -9.28 18.97
C TYR A 285 31.66 -10.45 18.36
N ALA A 286 31.05 -11.64 18.26
CA ALA A 286 31.65 -12.78 17.53
C ALA A 286 31.66 -12.56 16.00
N MET A 287 30.68 -11.80 15.51
CA MET A 287 30.62 -11.20 14.18
C MET A 287 29.76 -9.94 14.29
N HIS A 288 30.15 -8.83 13.67
CA HIS A 288 29.43 -7.56 13.83
C HIS A 288 28.01 -7.64 13.20
N PRO A 289 26.95 -7.09 13.82
CA PRO A 289 25.59 -7.22 13.31
C PRO A 289 25.38 -6.74 11.87
N THR A 290 26.12 -5.71 11.43
CA THR A 290 26.06 -5.22 10.03
C THR A 290 26.68 -6.18 9.01
N ILE A 291 27.59 -7.07 9.45
CA ILE A 291 28.17 -8.13 8.60
C ILE A 291 27.15 -9.27 8.47
N ILE A 292 26.50 -9.64 9.59
CA ILE A 292 25.41 -10.63 9.59
C ILE A 292 24.29 -10.16 8.66
N ASP A 293 23.78 -8.93 8.85
CA ASP A 293 22.72 -8.34 8.03
C ASP A 293 23.09 -8.30 6.54
N ALA A 294 24.31 -7.84 6.20
CA ALA A 294 24.80 -7.85 4.83
C ALA A 294 24.79 -9.26 4.22
N CYS A 295 25.01 -10.32 5.02
CA CYS A 295 24.84 -11.69 4.53
C CYS A 295 23.35 -12.03 4.30
N LEU A 296 22.44 -11.63 5.19
CA LEU A 296 20.98 -11.86 5.02
C LEU A 296 20.42 -11.19 3.76
N GLN A 297 20.96 -10.02 3.38
CA GLN A 297 20.64 -9.30 2.14
C GLN A 297 20.88 -10.13 0.86
N VAL A 298 21.66 -11.24 0.90
CA VAL A 298 21.99 -12.05 -0.27
C VAL A 298 20.92 -13.08 -0.64
N ALA A 299 20.12 -13.57 0.31
CA ALA A 299 19.04 -14.51 -0.01
C ALA A 299 17.97 -13.94 -0.96
N PRO A 300 17.50 -12.67 -0.82
CA PRO A 300 16.64 -12.04 -1.82
C PRO A 300 17.33 -11.90 -3.19
N ILE A 301 18.62 -11.53 -3.22
CA ILE A 301 19.39 -11.41 -4.49
C ILE A 301 19.43 -12.76 -5.23
N ALA A 302 19.62 -13.85 -4.49
CA ALA A 302 19.59 -15.21 -5.01
C ALA A 302 18.18 -15.57 -5.54
N ALA A 303 17.13 -15.45 -4.72
CA ALA A 303 15.76 -15.81 -5.11
C ALA A 303 15.23 -15.01 -6.31
N PHE A 304 15.55 -13.72 -6.39
CA PHE A 304 15.19 -12.84 -7.51
C PHE A 304 16.23 -12.85 -8.65
N LYS A 305 17.25 -13.74 -8.60
CA LYS A 305 18.19 -14.01 -9.70
C LYS A 305 18.99 -12.77 -10.14
N GLY A 306 19.20 -11.82 -9.23
CA GLY A 306 19.81 -10.52 -9.51
C GLY A 306 18.91 -9.58 -10.34
N ARG A 307 17.58 -9.72 -10.26
CA ARG A 307 16.62 -8.73 -10.81
C ARG A 307 16.43 -7.60 -9.81
N VAL A 308 17.15 -6.51 -10.04
CA VAL A 308 17.06 -5.28 -9.26
C VAL A 308 15.78 -4.52 -9.63
N LEU A 309 14.74 -4.65 -8.79
CA LEU A 309 13.46 -3.92 -8.85
C LEU A 309 12.95 -3.73 -7.42
N ALA A 310 12.47 -2.54 -7.05
CA ALA A 310 12.07 -2.22 -5.67
C ALA A 310 11.08 -3.24 -5.05
N LYS A 311 10.07 -3.68 -5.82
CA LYS A 311 9.05 -4.67 -5.36
C LYS A 311 9.63 -6.02 -4.86
N HIS A 312 10.88 -6.33 -5.20
CA HIS A 312 11.55 -7.55 -4.74
C HIS A 312 12.14 -7.42 -3.32
N TYR A 313 12.51 -6.22 -2.87
CA TYR A 313 13.39 -6.07 -1.70
C TYR A 313 12.69 -5.68 -0.38
N ARG A 314 11.44 -5.20 -0.37
CA ARG A 314 10.68 -4.87 0.85
C ARG A 314 10.25 -6.11 1.66
N ARG A 315 11.22 -6.79 2.28
CA ARG A 315 11.07 -8.04 3.03
C ARG A 315 12.03 -8.06 4.23
N VAL A 316 11.66 -8.73 5.31
CA VAL A 316 12.50 -8.85 6.53
C VAL A 316 12.63 -10.31 6.99
N PRO A 317 13.76 -10.73 7.59
CA PRO A 317 13.90 -12.08 8.16
C PRO A 317 12.90 -12.30 9.30
N THR A 318 12.18 -13.43 9.27
CA THR A 318 11.09 -13.75 10.22
C THR A 318 11.29 -15.08 10.94
N LYS A 319 11.97 -16.04 10.30
CA LYS A 319 12.30 -17.37 10.85
C LYS A 319 13.68 -17.79 10.35
N VAL A 320 14.42 -18.52 11.18
CA VAL A 320 15.61 -19.30 10.78
C VAL A 320 15.48 -20.69 11.41
N GLU A 321 15.74 -21.76 10.67
CA GLU A 321 15.64 -23.13 11.21
C GLU A 321 16.92 -23.61 11.90
N SER A 322 18.08 -23.12 11.46
CA SER A 322 19.31 -23.16 12.26
C SER A 322 20.32 -22.12 11.81
N LEU A 323 21.09 -21.61 12.77
CA LEU A 323 22.19 -20.67 12.57
C LEU A 323 23.41 -21.14 13.36
N THR A 324 24.50 -21.50 12.68
CA THR A 324 25.80 -21.78 13.29
C THR A 324 26.69 -20.55 13.12
N LEU A 325 27.15 -19.94 14.21
CA LEU A 325 28.11 -18.84 14.19
C LEU A 325 29.44 -19.28 14.84
N ARG A 326 30.56 -18.96 14.18
CA ARG A 326 31.92 -19.16 14.67
C ARG A 326 32.61 -17.81 14.85
N PRO A 327 33.17 -17.49 16.03
CA PRO A 327 34.03 -16.32 16.19
C PRO A 327 35.29 -16.46 15.31
N ILE A 328 35.58 -15.46 14.49
CA ILE A 328 36.78 -15.39 13.64
C ILE A 328 37.42 -14.00 13.80
N SER A 329 38.75 -13.92 13.65
CA SER A 329 39.53 -12.69 13.81
C SER A 329 39.06 -11.56 12.87
N PRO A 330 38.90 -10.31 13.36
CA PRO A 330 38.26 -9.21 12.62
C PRO A 330 39.25 -8.51 11.66
N SER A 331 39.72 -9.23 10.63
CA SER A 331 40.72 -8.72 9.67
C SER A 331 40.76 -9.42 8.31
N VAL A 332 39.76 -10.25 7.98
CA VAL A 332 39.77 -11.10 6.78
C VAL A 332 38.47 -10.89 5.98
N ARG A 333 38.58 -10.77 4.65
CA ARG A 333 37.43 -10.66 3.75
C ARG A 333 36.54 -11.90 3.88
N ALA A 334 35.23 -11.69 3.94
CA ALA A 334 34.25 -12.76 3.94
C ALA A 334 33.57 -12.87 2.58
N THR A 335 33.42 -14.08 2.04
CA THR A 335 32.58 -14.33 0.86
C THR A 335 31.31 -15.05 1.32
N VAL A 336 30.15 -14.45 1.06
CA VAL A 336 28.83 -15.01 1.34
C VAL A 336 28.26 -15.64 0.07
N SER A 337 27.66 -16.82 0.22
CA SER A 337 27.00 -17.57 -0.85
C SER A 337 25.63 -18.05 -0.38
N ALA A 338 24.58 -17.84 -1.19
CA ALA A 338 23.21 -18.21 -0.84
C ALA A 338 22.49 -18.95 -1.99
N SER A 339 21.68 -19.95 -1.62
CA SER A 339 20.68 -20.61 -2.47
C SER A 339 19.29 -20.37 -1.87
N ALA A 340 18.42 -19.68 -2.59
CA ALA A 340 17.10 -19.26 -2.09
C ALA A 340 16.03 -19.27 -3.18
N THR A 341 14.78 -19.45 -2.77
CA THR A 341 13.61 -19.55 -3.65
C THR A 341 12.47 -18.68 -3.16
N LEU A 342 11.77 -18.00 -4.08
CA LEU A 342 10.52 -17.29 -3.80
C LEU A 342 9.36 -18.30 -3.75
N ILE A 343 8.61 -18.29 -2.65
CA ILE A 343 7.37 -19.06 -2.50
C ILE A 343 6.23 -18.30 -3.19
N LYS A 344 5.62 -18.93 -4.20
CA LYS A 344 4.42 -18.39 -4.85
C LYS A 344 3.23 -18.51 -3.90
N GLY A 345 2.40 -17.47 -3.82
CA GLY A 345 1.38 -17.33 -2.77
C GLY A 345 1.86 -16.35 -1.71
N SER A 346 2.57 -16.82 -0.67
CA SER A 346 3.02 -15.97 0.45
C SER A 346 4.04 -14.89 0.08
N GLY A 347 4.71 -15.01 -1.07
CA GLY A 347 5.70 -14.01 -1.52
C GLY A 347 6.98 -13.98 -0.67
N GLU A 348 7.17 -14.96 0.21
CA GLU A 348 8.34 -15.13 1.06
C GLU A 348 9.54 -15.63 0.27
N VAL A 349 10.74 -15.20 0.67
CA VAL A 349 12.00 -15.79 0.20
C VAL A 349 12.48 -16.80 1.24
N VAL A 350 12.62 -18.06 0.85
CA VAL A 350 13.18 -19.13 1.69
C VAL A 350 14.59 -19.46 1.24
N SER A 351 15.56 -19.25 2.13
CA SER A 351 16.97 -19.61 1.92
C SER A 351 17.23 -21.06 2.35
N GLN A 352 17.52 -21.91 1.37
CA GLN A 352 17.82 -23.34 1.57
C GLN A 352 19.21 -23.54 2.17
N THR A 353 20.16 -22.66 1.85
CA THR A 353 21.51 -22.67 2.43
C THR A 353 22.13 -21.30 2.20
N GLN A 354 22.65 -20.68 3.25
CA GLN A 354 23.45 -19.47 3.14
C GLN A 354 24.70 -19.61 4.02
N GLN A 355 25.86 -19.62 3.38
CA GLN A 355 27.15 -19.87 4.01
C GLN A 355 28.07 -18.66 3.81
N VAL A 356 28.76 -18.27 4.88
CA VAL A 356 29.78 -17.21 4.89
C VAL A 356 31.13 -17.87 5.16
N VAL A 357 32.06 -17.69 4.22
CA VAL A 357 33.39 -18.29 4.25
C VAL A 357 34.43 -17.19 4.46
N VAL A 358 35.37 -17.42 5.37
CA VAL A 358 36.45 -16.51 5.73
C VAL A 358 37.77 -17.29 5.70
N GLY A 359 38.64 -16.97 4.74
CA GLY A 359 39.72 -17.88 4.35
C GLY A 359 39.15 -19.22 3.87
N ASP A 360 39.62 -20.34 4.43
CA ASP A 360 39.09 -21.68 4.17
C ASP A 360 38.10 -22.17 5.25
N GLN A 361 37.57 -21.30 6.11
CA GLN A 361 36.67 -21.68 7.22
C GLN A 361 35.26 -21.09 7.09
N VAL A 362 34.27 -21.86 7.54
CA VAL A 362 32.88 -21.42 7.67
C VAL A 362 32.75 -20.55 8.93
N ALA A 363 32.39 -19.28 8.73
CA ALA A 363 32.19 -18.28 9.78
C ALA A 363 30.76 -18.23 10.29
N LEU A 364 29.80 -18.32 9.35
CA LEU A 364 28.36 -18.29 9.60
C LEU A 364 27.69 -19.22 8.60
N ASN A 365 26.83 -20.12 9.07
CA ASN A 365 25.98 -20.96 8.24
C ASN A 365 24.52 -20.81 8.69
N ILE A 366 23.61 -20.69 7.72
CA ILE A 366 22.18 -20.43 7.92
C ILE A 366 21.39 -21.40 7.04
N HIS A 367 20.44 -22.11 7.67
CA HIS A 367 19.53 -23.04 7.01
C HIS A 367 18.08 -22.68 7.32
N GLY A 368 17.19 -22.84 6.33
CA GLY A 368 15.75 -22.60 6.48
C GLY A 368 15.41 -21.18 6.95
N MET A 369 16.05 -20.16 6.38
CA MET A 369 15.71 -18.76 6.68
C MET A 369 14.55 -18.28 5.81
N ASN A 370 13.43 -17.90 6.43
CA ASN A 370 12.35 -17.17 5.77
C ASN A 370 12.61 -15.66 5.89
N ILE A 371 12.41 -14.97 4.77
CA ILE A 371 12.36 -13.51 4.68
C ILE A 371 11.00 -13.14 4.07
N SER A 372 10.09 -12.69 4.92
CA SER A 372 8.68 -12.45 4.58
C SER A 372 8.44 -11.00 4.15
N PRO A 373 7.44 -10.71 3.29
CA PRO A 373 7.04 -9.35 2.96
C PRO A 373 6.52 -8.58 4.18
N LEU A 374 6.66 -7.25 4.15
CA LEU A 374 5.93 -6.34 5.04
C LEU A 374 4.55 -6.04 4.44
N GLU A 375 3.55 -5.73 5.25
CA GLU A 375 2.11 -5.74 4.88
C GLU A 375 1.74 -4.98 3.59
N GLU A 376 2.30 -3.79 3.35
CA GLU A 376 2.08 -3.03 2.10
C GLU A 376 2.62 -3.72 0.83
N ALA A 377 3.44 -4.76 0.97
CA ALA A 377 3.93 -5.59 -0.12
C ALA A 377 3.06 -6.84 -0.38
N GLU A 378 1.92 -7.02 0.29
CA GLU A 378 0.93 -8.06 -0.05
C GLU A 378 0.19 -7.81 -1.38
N VAL A 379 0.27 -6.59 -1.93
CA VAL A 379 -0.23 -6.25 -3.28
C VAL A 379 0.69 -6.79 -4.38
N ILE A 380 0.96 -8.10 -4.35
CA ILE A 380 1.44 -8.90 -5.49
C ILE A 380 0.22 -9.53 -6.18
N SER A 381 -0.85 -8.74 -6.33
CA SER A 381 -1.98 -9.06 -7.19
C SER A 381 -1.57 -8.87 -8.65
N HIS A 382 -1.21 -10.00 -9.27
CA HIS A 382 -0.70 -10.14 -10.64
C HIS A 382 0.77 -9.73 -10.84
N ASP A 383 1.48 -10.49 -11.67
CA ASP A 383 2.83 -10.18 -12.14
C ASP A 383 2.78 -9.17 -13.30
N SER A 384 2.11 -8.04 -13.07
CA SER A 384 1.76 -7.00 -14.04
C SER A 384 2.95 -6.12 -14.47
N LEU A 385 4.11 -6.73 -14.69
CA LEU A 385 5.09 -6.15 -15.61
C LEU A 385 4.49 -6.15 -17.02
N GLN A 386 3.87 -5.03 -17.40
CA GLN A 386 3.32 -4.79 -18.74
C GLN A 386 4.44 -4.59 -19.77
N ASN A 387 5.25 -5.63 -19.95
CA ASN A 387 6.30 -5.70 -20.97
C ASN A 387 5.72 -5.84 -22.39
N THR A 388 4.39 -5.94 -22.51
CA THR A 388 3.64 -6.02 -23.77
C THR A 388 2.72 -4.81 -23.89
N ALA A 389 3.02 -3.93 -24.84
CA ALA A 389 2.11 -2.89 -25.32
C ALA A 389 1.59 -3.28 -26.71
N ARG A 390 0.43 -2.74 -27.11
CA ARG A 390 -0.13 -2.89 -28.46
C ARG A 390 -0.52 -1.53 -29.00
N PHE A 391 -0.05 -1.19 -30.19
CA PHE A 391 -0.55 -0.03 -30.93
C PHE A 391 -2.02 -0.27 -31.31
N VAL A 392 -2.87 0.68 -30.93
CA VAL A 392 -4.30 0.72 -31.28
C VAL A 392 -4.54 2.09 -31.88
N TRP A 393 -4.92 2.14 -33.15
CA TRP A 393 -5.34 3.37 -33.81
C TRP A 393 -6.85 3.56 -33.61
N LYS A 394 -7.28 4.76 -33.22
CA LYS A 394 -8.68 5.23 -33.33
C LYS A 394 -8.69 6.61 -34.02
N PRO A 395 -9.84 7.08 -34.52
CA PRO A 395 -9.97 8.45 -34.99
C PRO A 395 -9.71 9.47 -33.87
N HIS A 396 -9.01 10.55 -34.20
CA HIS A 396 -8.77 11.71 -33.33
C HIS A 396 -10.07 12.52 -33.17
N LEU A 397 -10.42 12.92 -31.93
CA LEU A 397 -11.78 13.36 -31.60
C LEU A 397 -12.23 14.64 -32.33
N ASP A 398 -11.30 15.53 -32.70
CA ASP A 398 -11.60 16.76 -33.45
C ASP A 398 -11.98 16.54 -34.93
N PHE A 399 -11.75 15.34 -35.47
CA PHE A 399 -12.19 14.94 -36.82
C PHE A 399 -13.44 14.05 -36.79
N LEU A 400 -14.08 13.91 -35.62
CA LEU A 400 -15.35 13.21 -35.46
C LEU A 400 -16.51 14.18 -35.30
N ASP A 401 -17.64 13.85 -35.91
CA ASP A 401 -18.92 14.48 -35.61
C ASP A 401 -19.36 14.07 -34.20
N THR A 402 -19.03 14.91 -33.21
CA THR A 402 -19.26 14.60 -31.80
C THR A 402 -20.75 14.51 -31.45
N SER A 403 -21.65 15.09 -32.26
CA SER A 403 -23.11 14.99 -32.08
C SER A 403 -23.62 13.54 -32.04
N LYS A 404 -22.92 12.62 -32.72
CA LYS A 404 -23.27 11.19 -32.82
C LYS A 404 -22.62 10.32 -31.74
N LEU A 405 -21.76 10.89 -30.88
CA LEU A 405 -20.97 10.17 -29.86
C LEU A 405 -21.59 10.17 -28.47
N ILE A 406 -22.70 10.89 -28.25
CA ILE A 406 -23.45 10.95 -26.99
C ILE A 406 -24.90 10.59 -27.29
N LYS A 407 -25.49 9.67 -26.52
CA LYS A 407 -26.85 9.13 -26.78
C LYS A 407 -27.63 8.89 -25.49
N PRO A 408 -28.96 9.11 -25.46
CA PRO A 408 -29.79 8.68 -24.34
C PRO A 408 -29.79 7.14 -24.22
N VAL A 409 -29.78 6.62 -22.99
CA VAL A 409 -29.90 5.18 -22.71
C VAL A 409 -31.37 4.80 -22.45
N ILE A 410 -32.09 5.63 -21.70
CA ILE A 410 -33.51 5.46 -21.43
C ILE A 410 -34.34 6.14 -22.53
N ASN A 411 -35.31 5.40 -23.09
CA ASN A 411 -36.29 5.97 -24.02
C ASN A 411 -37.38 6.73 -23.23
N TRP A 412 -37.11 7.99 -22.91
CA TRP A 412 -38.02 8.82 -22.11
C TRP A 412 -39.39 9.01 -22.75
N ASN A 413 -39.52 8.95 -24.07
CA ASN A 413 -40.81 9.04 -24.77
C ASN A 413 -41.83 7.98 -24.29
N LEU A 414 -41.37 6.80 -23.84
CA LEU A 414 -42.21 5.72 -23.32
C LEU A 414 -42.69 5.97 -21.88
N HIS A 415 -41.83 6.55 -21.04
CA HIS A 415 -42.07 6.65 -19.59
C HIS A 415 -42.58 8.02 -19.14
N TYR A 416 -42.29 9.08 -19.91
CA TYR A 416 -42.55 10.46 -19.53
C TYR A 416 -44.03 10.75 -19.22
N PRO A 417 -45.03 10.34 -20.03
CA PRO A 417 -46.43 10.71 -19.77
C PRO A 417 -46.96 10.17 -18.43
N VAL A 418 -46.60 8.93 -18.10
CA VAL A 418 -47.00 8.26 -16.85
C VAL A 418 -46.21 8.83 -15.65
N MET A 419 -44.95 9.22 -15.86
CA MET A 419 -44.13 9.88 -14.83
C MET A 419 -44.63 11.30 -14.54
N GLN A 420 -45.16 11.99 -15.56
CA GLN A 420 -45.80 13.29 -15.42
C GLN A 420 -47.14 13.17 -14.66
N GLU A 421 -47.98 12.17 -14.96
CA GLU A 421 -49.19 11.88 -14.15
C GLU A 421 -48.83 11.66 -12.68
N LEU A 422 -47.82 10.82 -12.41
CA LEU A 422 -47.36 10.52 -11.05
C LEU A 422 -46.84 11.78 -10.31
N ALA A 423 -46.06 12.63 -10.99
CA ALA A 423 -45.60 13.90 -10.43
C ALA A 423 -46.76 14.88 -10.17
N HIS A 424 -47.74 14.98 -11.07
CA HIS A 424 -48.91 15.83 -10.92
C HIS A 424 -49.80 15.39 -9.74
N LEU A 425 -50.01 14.09 -9.57
CA LEU A 425 -50.72 13.56 -8.40
C LEU A 425 -49.95 13.81 -7.10
N GLY A 426 -48.62 13.74 -7.13
CA GLY A 426 -47.75 14.16 -6.02
C GLY A 426 -47.98 15.64 -5.63
N VAL A 427 -47.96 16.54 -6.61
CA VAL A 427 -48.28 17.98 -6.42
C VAL A 427 -49.66 18.17 -5.80
N MET A 428 -50.68 17.48 -6.32
CA MET A 428 -52.07 17.54 -5.83
C MET A 428 -52.26 17.00 -4.40
N TRP A 429 -51.48 16.00 -4.02
CA TRP A 429 -51.42 15.48 -2.65
C TRP A 429 -50.72 16.46 -1.70
N THR A 430 -49.53 16.95 -2.06
CA THR A 430 -48.75 17.85 -1.21
C THR A 430 -49.44 19.20 -1.00
N HIS A 431 -50.11 19.78 -2.00
CA HIS A 431 -50.81 21.07 -1.86
C HIS A 431 -51.85 21.09 -0.71
N GLN A 432 -52.36 19.94 -0.28
CA GLN A 432 -53.37 19.85 0.79
C GLN A 432 -52.77 19.87 2.21
N ASN A 433 -51.44 19.91 2.33
CA ASN A 433 -50.68 19.94 3.59
C ASN A 433 -49.68 21.09 3.49
N ILE A 434 -49.66 22.07 4.41
CA ILE A 434 -48.83 23.29 4.23
C ILE A 434 -48.26 23.83 5.55
N ALA A 435 -46.91 23.92 5.62
CA ALA A 435 -46.18 24.95 6.37
C ALA A 435 -44.72 25.13 5.86
N HIS A 436 -44.15 26.30 6.18
CA HIS A 436 -42.76 26.78 6.08
C HIS A 436 -41.93 26.71 4.76
N LEU A 437 -42.18 25.80 3.79
CA LEU A 437 -41.41 25.76 2.53
C LEU A 437 -41.91 26.76 1.45
N ILE A 438 -41.80 28.06 1.71
CA ILE A 438 -42.50 29.14 0.97
C ILE A 438 -42.38 29.03 -0.57
N LYS A 439 -41.17 28.89 -1.15
CA LYS A 439 -41.00 28.82 -2.61
C LYS A 439 -41.59 27.55 -3.22
N PHE A 440 -41.43 26.40 -2.56
CA PHE A 440 -42.05 25.15 -2.99
C PHE A 440 -43.58 25.24 -2.93
N ILE A 441 -44.13 25.82 -1.86
CA ILE A 441 -45.58 26.04 -1.70
C ILE A 441 -46.14 26.98 -2.78
N ALA A 442 -45.39 28.01 -3.20
CA ALA A 442 -45.76 28.86 -4.32
C ALA A 442 -45.77 28.08 -5.64
N TRP A 443 -44.66 27.41 -5.97
CA TRP A 443 -44.56 26.58 -7.18
C TRP A 443 -45.65 25.51 -7.25
N LEU A 444 -45.95 24.82 -6.14
CA LEU A 444 -47.03 23.83 -6.06
C LEU A 444 -48.39 24.44 -6.44
N LYS A 445 -48.71 25.66 -5.99
CA LYS A 445 -49.96 26.34 -6.34
C LYS A 445 -50.02 26.68 -7.83
N ASP A 446 -48.93 27.17 -8.39
CA ASP A 446 -48.87 27.48 -9.82
C ASP A 446 -49.00 26.20 -10.67
N GLN A 447 -48.40 25.08 -10.22
CA GLN A 447 -48.59 23.79 -10.88
C GLN A 447 -50.01 23.25 -10.77
N ILE A 448 -50.76 23.50 -9.69
CA ILE A 448 -52.19 23.10 -9.62
C ILE A 448 -52.98 23.71 -10.78
N GLU A 449 -52.76 24.99 -11.09
CA GLU A 449 -53.46 25.66 -12.20
C GLU A 449 -52.94 25.21 -13.57
N VAL A 450 -51.65 24.87 -13.71
CA VAL A 450 -51.13 24.18 -14.92
C VAL A 450 -51.80 22.80 -15.10
N ILE A 451 -51.92 22.00 -14.05
CA ILE A 451 -52.56 20.66 -14.07
C ILE A 451 -54.06 20.77 -14.38
N ARG A 452 -54.73 21.87 -14.02
CA ARG A 452 -56.09 22.18 -14.49
C ARG A 452 -56.11 22.50 -15.99
N ALA A 453 -55.18 23.33 -16.47
CA ALA A 453 -55.14 23.79 -17.85
C ALA A 453 -54.72 22.70 -18.86
N GLU A 454 -53.82 21.78 -18.49
CA GLU A 454 -53.35 20.70 -19.37
C GLU A 454 -54.39 19.58 -19.58
N ALA A 455 -55.42 19.49 -18.74
CA ALA A 455 -56.50 18.49 -18.81
C ALA A 455 -56.04 17.02 -18.92
N GLY A 456 -54.89 16.69 -18.34
CA GLY A 456 -54.30 15.35 -18.35
C GLY A 456 -54.97 14.34 -17.40
N PRO A 457 -54.45 13.10 -17.31
CA PRO A 457 -55.05 12.04 -16.50
C PRO A 457 -55.24 12.41 -15.01
N ALA A 458 -54.26 13.11 -14.43
CA ALA A 458 -54.29 13.59 -13.04
C ALA A 458 -55.43 14.58 -12.77
N SER A 459 -55.86 15.37 -13.76
CA SER A 459 -56.94 16.36 -13.60
C SER A 459 -58.28 15.72 -13.21
N ASN A 460 -58.47 14.42 -13.53
CA ASN A 460 -59.63 13.62 -13.10
C ASN A 460 -59.66 13.30 -11.58
N TYR A 461 -58.75 13.86 -10.80
CA TYR A 461 -58.64 13.64 -9.35
C TYR A 461 -58.83 14.92 -8.52
N PHE A 462 -59.11 16.08 -9.13
CA PHE A 462 -59.38 17.33 -8.39
C PHE A 462 -60.62 17.24 -7.49
N ASP A 463 -61.67 16.55 -7.95
CA ASP A 463 -62.92 16.36 -7.21
C ASP A 463 -62.91 15.05 -6.37
N LYS A 464 -61.75 14.41 -6.21
CA LYS A 464 -61.59 13.15 -5.46
C LYS A 464 -60.81 13.40 -4.17
N GLY A 465 -61.23 12.72 -3.10
CA GLY A 465 -60.57 12.80 -1.79
C GLY A 465 -59.14 12.25 -1.78
N GLN A 466 -58.37 12.64 -0.75
CA GLN A 466 -56.97 12.28 -0.57
C GLN A 466 -56.66 10.80 -0.77
N GLU A 467 -57.46 9.90 -0.18
CA GLU A 467 -57.30 8.44 -0.29
C GLU A 467 -57.23 7.96 -1.74
N ALA A 468 -58.05 8.53 -2.64
CA ALA A 468 -58.09 8.17 -4.06
C ALA A 468 -56.88 8.69 -4.85
N ILE A 469 -56.27 9.81 -4.41
CA ILE A 469 -55.02 10.32 -4.97
C ILE A 469 -53.86 9.40 -4.56
N MET A 470 -53.77 9.03 -3.28
CA MET A 470 -52.72 8.12 -2.80
C MET A 470 -52.86 6.71 -3.38
N GLN A 471 -54.08 6.18 -3.52
CA GLN A 471 -54.31 4.89 -4.18
C GLN A 471 -53.79 4.91 -5.63
N ARG A 472 -54.06 5.98 -6.39
CA ARG A 472 -53.57 6.08 -7.77
C ARG A 472 -52.04 6.21 -7.86
N ILE A 473 -51.42 6.92 -6.91
CA ILE A 473 -49.96 6.97 -6.77
C ILE A 473 -49.39 5.55 -6.50
N ASP A 474 -50.04 4.77 -5.64
CA ASP A 474 -49.63 3.40 -5.34
C ASP A 474 -49.77 2.45 -6.54
N GLU A 475 -50.86 2.55 -7.30
CA GLU A 475 -51.07 1.84 -8.56
C GLU A 475 -49.95 2.15 -9.58
N LEU A 476 -49.64 3.43 -9.78
CA LEU A 476 -48.58 3.89 -10.70
C LEU A 476 -47.18 3.44 -10.26
N VAL A 477 -46.88 3.42 -8.96
CA VAL A 477 -45.60 2.91 -8.45
C VAL A 477 -45.49 1.39 -8.62
N VAL A 478 -46.62 0.66 -8.56
CA VAL A 478 -46.66 -0.78 -8.89
C VAL A 478 -46.48 -1.01 -10.40
N GLU A 479 -47.07 -0.17 -11.26
CA GLU A 479 -46.89 -0.22 -12.71
C GLU A 479 -45.43 0.03 -13.11
N PHE A 480 -44.79 1.05 -12.54
CA PHE A 480 -43.38 1.36 -12.79
C PHE A 480 -42.38 0.32 -12.26
N LYS A 481 -42.80 -0.61 -11.39
CA LYS A 481 -41.92 -1.51 -10.61
C LYS A 481 -40.95 -2.36 -11.44
N THR A 482 -41.25 -2.63 -12.71
CA THR A 482 -40.42 -3.43 -13.64
C THR A 482 -39.64 -2.60 -14.66
N THR A 483 -39.64 -1.26 -14.53
CA THR A 483 -39.01 -0.32 -15.47
C THR A 483 -37.69 0.25 -14.95
N ASP A 484 -36.84 0.76 -15.84
CA ASP A 484 -35.57 1.42 -15.48
C ASP A 484 -35.76 2.71 -14.63
N VAL A 485 -36.98 3.27 -14.59
CA VAL A 485 -37.34 4.46 -13.82
C VAL A 485 -38.10 4.16 -12.50
N ALA A 486 -38.22 2.88 -12.12
CA ALA A 486 -38.94 2.43 -10.91
C ALA A 486 -38.53 3.16 -9.62
N VAL A 487 -37.27 3.59 -9.54
CA VAL A 487 -36.74 4.30 -8.36
C VAL A 487 -37.24 5.75 -8.29
N ILE A 488 -37.37 6.44 -9.42
CA ILE A 488 -37.91 7.81 -9.46
C ILE A 488 -39.36 7.80 -8.97
N ALA A 489 -40.16 6.83 -9.43
CA ALA A 489 -41.52 6.62 -8.94
C ALA A 489 -41.56 6.33 -7.42
N ARG A 490 -40.64 5.50 -6.92
CA ARG A 490 -40.47 5.25 -5.47
C ARG A 490 -40.14 6.54 -4.70
N GLY A 491 -39.27 7.40 -5.24
CA GLY A 491 -38.90 8.69 -4.66
C GLY A 491 -40.08 9.66 -4.54
N ILE A 492 -40.88 9.79 -5.60
CA ILE A 492 -42.11 10.62 -5.60
C ILE A 492 -43.06 10.14 -4.49
N LYS A 493 -43.31 8.83 -4.37
CA LYS A 493 -44.15 8.28 -3.29
C LYS A 493 -43.53 8.49 -1.90
N GLN A 494 -42.24 8.22 -1.71
CA GLN A 494 -41.59 8.34 -0.40
C GLN A 494 -41.67 9.77 0.13
N LEU A 495 -41.49 10.76 -0.74
CA LEU A 495 -41.67 12.17 -0.40
C LEU A 495 -43.13 12.51 -0.11
N ALA A 496 -44.08 12.10 -0.97
CA ALA A 496 -45.51 12.35 -0.76
C ALA A 496 -46.01 11.79 0.60
N VAL A 497 -45.60 10.57 0.97
CA VAL A 497 -45.97 9.93 2.24
C VAL A 497 -45.36 10.65 3.46
N ASN A 498 -44.12 11.17 3.35
CA ASN A 498 -43.47 11.89 4.46
C ASN A 498 -43.76 13.39 4.47
N VAL A 499 -44.53 13.93 3.52
CA VAL A 499 -44.55 15.37 3.24
C VAL A 499 -45.11 16.22 4.38
N GLU A 500 -46.03 15.67 5.18
CA GLU A 500 -46.56 16.37 6.35
C GLU A 500 -45.47 16.59 7.42
N ALA A 501 -44.63 15.58 7.67
CA ALA A 501 -43.51 15.69 8.62
C ALA A 501 -42.41 16.62 8.08
N ILE A 502 -42.11 16.56 6.77
CA ILE A 502 -41.19 17.49 6.10
C ILE A 502 -41.71 18.92 6.26
N LEU A 503 -43.00 19.17 6.05
CA LEU A 503 -43.61 20.52 6.12
C LEU A 503 -43.85 21.03 7.55
N LYS A 504 -43.75 20.18 8.58
CA LYS A 504 -43.68 20.61 9.99
C LYS A 504 -42.24 20.83 10.48
N GLY A 505 -41.23 20.37 9.73
CA GLY A 505 -39.82 20.36 10.18
C GLY A 505 -39.51 19.21 11.14
N GLU A 506 -40.34 18.17 11.17
CA GLU A 506 -40.19 16.97 12.01
C GLU A 506 -39.24 15.93 11.41
N LYS A 507 -38.96 16.04 10.10
CA LYS A 507 -37.93 15.28 9.38
C LYS A 507 -37.20 16.17 8.39
N ASP A 508 -35.90 15.94 8.22
CA ASP A 508 -35.16 16.53 7.10
C ASP A 508 -35.46 15.81 5.77
N SER A 509 -35.47 16.58 4.69
CA SER A 509 -35.80 16.10 3.35
C SER A 509 -34.65 15.37 2.65
N LEU A 510 -33.40 15.74 2.94
CA LEU A 510 -32.21 15.10 2.38
C LEU A 510 -31.92 13.78 3.10
N GLU A 511 -32.16 13.69 4.41
CA GLU A 511 -32.11 12.43 5.16
C GLU A 511 -33.02 11.36 4.54
N ILE A 512 -34.28 11.68 4.25
CA ILE A 512 -35.25 10.77 3.60
C ILE A 512 -34.79 10.31 2.20
N LEU A 513 -34.05 11.15 1.48
CA LEU A 513 -33.48 10.79 0.17
C LEU A 513 -32.17 9.99 0.29
N LEU A 514 -31.44 10.11 1.41
CA LEU A 514 -30.23 9.34 1.68
C LEU A 514 -30.50 7.94 2.28
N GLU A 515 -31.68 7.72 2.87
CA GLU A 515 -32.17 6.39 3.28
C GLU A 515 -32.10 5.38 2.11
N ASP A 516 -31.68 4.14 2.40
CA ASP A 516 -31.55 3.02 1.45
C ASP A 516 -30.81 3.33 0.13
N ASP A 517 -29.88 4.30 0.12
CA ASP A 517 -29.14 4.77 -1.07
C ASP A 517 -30.07 5.33 -2.19
N LEU A 518 -31.27 5.79 -1.82
CA LEU A 518 -32.35 6.17 -2.73
C LEU A 518 -31.94 7.31 -3.69
N LEU A 519 -31.27 8.35 -3.20
CA LEU A 519 -30.79 9.48 -4.00
C LEU A 519 -29.85 9.03 -5.13
N ASN A 520 -28.97 8.06 -4.86
CA ASN A 520 -28.06 7.50 -5.86
C ASN A 520 -28.78 6.65 -6.90
N GLN A 521 -29.76 5.86 -6.46
CA GLN A 521 -30.63 5.09 -7.33
C GLN A 521 -31.57 5.98 -8.16
N ILE A 522 -31.86 7.22 -7.75
CA ILE A 522 -32.58 8.24 -8.52
C ILE A 522 -31.66 8.93 -9.54
N TYR A 523 -30.42 9.27 -9.14
CA TYR A 523 -29.45 9.89 -10.05
C TYR A 523 -29.01 8.97 -11.19
N ALA A 524 -28.96 7.64 -11.01
CA ALA A 524 -28.58 6.71 -12.07
C ALA A 524 -29.48 6.76 -13.34
N PRO A 525 -30.82 6.64 -13.26
CA PRO A 525 -31.71 6.84 -14.40
C PRO A 525 -31.79 8.31 -14.85
N ALA A 526 -31.57 9.28 -13.95
CA ALA A 526 -31.52 10.70 -14.34
C ALA A 526 -30.28 11.05 -15.18
N ASP A 527 -29.11 10.45 -14.90
CA ASP A 527 -27.84 10.64 -15.63
C ASP A 527 -27.68 9.65 -16.81
N ALA A 528 -28.75 8.95 -17.22
CA ALA A 528 -28.73 7.81 -18.14
C ALA A 528 -28.49 8.19 -19.63
N SER A 529 -27.27 8.65 -19.92
CA SER A 529 -26.76 8.91 -21.26
C SER A 529 -25.40 8.25 -21.47
N ASP A 530 -25.27 7.49 -22.56
CA ASP A 530 -24.01 6.92 -23.00
C ASP A 530 -23.12 8.05 -23.54
N ARG A 531 -21.99 8.23 -22.88
CA ARG A 531 -20.93 9.19 -23.21
C ARG A 531 -19.61 8.48 -23.53
N SER A 532 -19.63 7.14 -23.60
CA SER A 532 -18.43 6.29 -23.69
C SER A 532 -17.58 6.60 -24.91
N LEU A 533 -18.19 6.76 -26.09
CA LEU A 533 -17.47 7.04 -27.33
C LEU A 533 -16.79 8.42 -27.30
N PHE A 534 -17.45 9.44 -26.75
CA PHE A 534 -16.86 10.77 -26.57
C PHE A 534 -15.69 10.75 -25.57
N ILE A 535 -15.91 10.18 -24.39
CA ILE A 535 -14.90 10.14 -23.31
C ILE A 535 -13.69 9.28 -23.71
N GLN A 536 -13.91 8.10 -24.30
CA GLN A 536 -12.82 7.24 -24.82
C GLN A 536 -12.12 7.85 -26.04
N GLY A 537 -12.83 8.64 -26.86
CA GLY A 537 -12.22 9.38 -27.96
C GLY A 537 -11.29 10.49 -27.45
N LEU A 538 -11.72 11.23 -26.43
CA LEU A 538 -10.94 12.30 -25.81
C LEU A 538 -9.72 11.75 -25.08
N ALA A 539 -9.90 10.69 -24.28
CA ALA A 539 -8.83 10.03 -23.55
C ALA A 539 -7.84 9.24 -24.44
N HIS A 540 -8.24 8.87 -25.66
CA HIS A 540 -7.32 8.35 -26.66
C HIS A 540 -6.57 9.46 -27.42
N THR A 541 -7.23 10.61 -27.63
CA THR A 541 -6.66 11.80 -28.25
C THR A 541 -5.60 12.44 -27.35
N ASN A 542 -5.90 12.60 -26.06
CA ASN A 542 -4.96 13.02 -25.03
C ASN A 542 -4.92 11.95 -23.90
N PRO A 543 -3.94 11.02 -23.92
CA PRO A 543 -3.81 10.00 -22.87
C PRO A 543 -3.32 10.57 -21.51
N ASN A 544 -2.85 11.82 -21.50
CA ASN A 544 -2.48 12.55 -20.28
C ASN A 544 -3.61 13.45 -19.76
N LEU A 545 -4.87 13.13 -20.08
CA LEU A 545 -6.03 13.96 -19.77
C LEU A 545 -6.07 14.39 -18.29
N ARG A 546 -6.23 15.70 -18.06
CA ARG A 546 -6.43 16.29 -16.74
C ARG A 546 -7.90 16.66 -16.59
N ILE A 547 -8.61 15.93 -15.74
CA ILE A 547 -10.08 16.03 -15.60
C ILE A 547 -10.42 16.73 -14.29
N LEU A 548 -11.41 17.62 -14.33
CA LEU A 548 -12.09 18.18 -13.16
C LEU A 548 -13.58 17.82 -13.23
N GLU A 549 -14.13 17.22 -12.17
CA GLU A 549 -15.58 17.04 -12.02
C GLU A 549 -16.10 17.99 -10.95
N ILE A 550 -17.01 18.88 -11.35
CA ILE A 550 -17.67 19.88 -10.51
C ILE A 550 -19.04 19.31 -10.11
N GLY A 551 -19.37 19.39 -8.82
CA GLY A 551 -20.64 18.84 -8.31
C GLY A 551 -20.70 17.32 -8.36
N ALA A 552 -19.55 16.64 -8.20
CA ALA A 552 -19.48 15.19 -8.25
C ALA A 552 -20.36 14.52 -7.17
N GLY A 553 -20.71 15.24 -6.09
CA GLY A 553 -21.70 14.84 -5.10
C GLY A 553 -21.39 13.46 -4.51
N THR A 554 -22.28 12.51 -4.73
CA THR A 554 -22.18 11.11 -4.29
C THR A 554 -21.33 10.21 -5.21
N GLY A 555 -20.86 10.74 -6.34
CA GLY A 555 -20.08 10.03 -7.35
C GLY A 555 -20.90 9.18 -8.32
N ALA A 556 -22.20 9.47 -8.50
CA ALA A 556 -23.03 8.74 -9.46
C ALA A 556 -22.51 8.89 -10.91
N SER A 557 -22.27 10.12 -11.36
CA SER A 557 -21.71 10.38 -12.71
C SER A 557 -20.24 9.96 -12.80
N THR A 558 -19.43 10.27 -11.78
CA THR A 558 -18.04 9.80 -11.62
C THR A 558 -17.86 8.31 -11.89
N ALA A 559 -18.74 7.45 -11.34
CA ALA A 559 -18.66 6.00 -11.52
C ALA A 559 -18.77 5.59 -13.01
N SER A 560 -19.68 6.24 -13.74
CA SER A 560 -19.85 6.06 -15.19
C SER A 560 -18.63 6.56 -15.95
N MET A 561 -18.16 7.78 -15.66
CA MET A 561 -17.01 8.41 -16.33
C MET A 561 -15.73 7.57 -16.14
N LEU A 562 -15.42 7.18 -14.90
CA LEU A 562 -14.25 6.35 -14.57
C LEU A 562 -14.28 4.98 -15.29
N SER A 563 -15.46 4.39 -15.49
CA SER A 563 -15.59 3.14 -16.25
C SER A 563 -15.21 3.29 -17.73
N TYR A 564 -15.45 4.45 -18.34
CA TYR A 564 -15.06 4.77 -19.71
C TYR A 564 -13.57 5.16 -19.83
N LEU A 565 -12.96 5.54 -18.71
CA LEU A 565 -11.60 6.08 -18.61
C LEU A 565 -10.54 5.03 -18.24
N VAL A 566 -10.86 3.74 -18.34
CA VAL A 566 -9.93 2.62 -18.12
C VAL A 566 -9.44 2.02 -19.43
N LEU A 567 -8.13 1.70 -19.51
CA LEU A 567 -7.55 0.98 -20.64
C LEU A 567 -8.25 -0.38 -20.83
N PRO A 568 -8.85 -0.67 -22.00
CA PRO A 568 -9.59 -1.91 -22.22
C PRO A 568 -8.75 -3.17 -21.99
N GLY A 569 -9.25 -4.09 -21.16
CA GLY A 569 -8.54 -5.32 -20.79
C GLY A 569 -7.44 -5.15 -19.73
N SER A 570 -7.31 -3.97 -19.10
CA SER A 570 -6.42 -3.73 -17.97
C SER A 570 -7.11 -3.91 -16.61
N ASN A 571 -6.31 -4.12 -15.56
CA ASN A 571 -6.79 -4.03 -14.18
C ASN A 571 -6.91 -2.54 -13.75
N ALA A 572 -7.97 -1.87 -14.23
CA ALA A 572 -8.33 -0.49 -13.87
C ALA A 572 -7.25 0.59 -14.11
N GLN A 573 -6.40 0.43 -15.14
CA GLN A 573 -5.43 1.48 -15.46
C GLN A 573 -6.08 2.70 -16.12
N PRO A 574 -5.76 3.92 -15.65
CA PRO A 574 -6.37 5.14 -16.17
C PRO A 574 -5.86 5.51 -17.57
N MET A 575 -6.75 6.06 -18.40
CA MET A 575 -6.45 6.80 -19.63
C MET A 575 -6.43 8.33 -19.36
N TYR A 576 -5.97 8.72 -18.18
CA TYR A 576 -5.89 10.09 -17.69
C TYR A 576 -4.69 10.23 -16.76
N SER A 577 -4.08 11.42 -16.71
CA SER A 577 -2.98 11.71 -15.78
C SER A 577 -3.48 12.18 -14.42
N LYS A 578 -4.69 12.77 -14.37
CA LYS A 578 -5.29 13.32 -13.15
C LYS A 578 -6.81 13.40 -13.26
N TYR A 579 -7.52 13.01 -12.19
CA TYR A 579 -8.96 13.23 -12.03
C TYR A 579 -9.23 13.95 -10.70
N THR A 580 -9.52 15.26 -10.74
CA THR A 580 -9.91 16.01 -9.54
C THR A 580 -11.43 15.91 -9.35
N TYR A 581 -11.83 15.14 -8.34
CA TYR A 581 -13.19 15.04 -7.82
C TYR A 581 -13.48 16.25 -6.93
N THR A 582 -14.52 17.04 -7.26
CA THR A 582 -14.90 18.21 -6.45
C THR A 582 -16.39 18.31 -6.17
N ASP A 583 -16.69 18.88 -5.02
CA ASP A 583 -18.02 19.21 -4.51
C ASP A 583 -17.89 20.48 -3.65
N ILE A 584 -19.00 21.19 -3.40
CA ILE A 584 -19.00 22.35 -2.50
C ILE A 584 -18.67 21.97 -1.04
N SER A 585 -18.92 20.71 -0.68
CA SER A 585 -18.69 20.15 0.65
C SER A 585 -17.72 18.95 0.61
N SER A 586 -17.03 18.67 1.72
CA SER A 586 -16.26 17.43 1.85
C SER A 586 -17.11 16.21 2.29
N GLY A 587 -18.43 16.36 2.42
CA GLY A 587 -19.30 15.37 3.08
C GLY A 587 -19.26 13.99 2.42
N PHE A 588 -19.30 13.97 1.09
CA PHE A 588 -19.27 12.73 0.31
C PHE A 588 -17.86 12.12 0.14
N PHE A 589 -16.78 12.84 0.48
CA PHE A 589 -15.42 12.44 0.12
C PHE A 589 -14.97 11.13 0.78
N VAL A 590 -15.49 10.79 1.97
CA VAL A 590 -15.19 9.51 2.64
C VAL A 590 -15.79 8.34 1.87
N ALA A 591 -17.06 8.44 1.48
CA ALA A 591 -17.75 7.44 0.67
C ALA A 591 -17.12 7.33 -0.73
N ALA A 592 -16.84 8.46 -1.39
CA ALA A 592 -16.21 8.51 -2.71
C ALA A 592 -14.80 7.89 -2.70
N LYS A 593 -13.98 8.16 -1.68
CA LYS A 593 -12.65 7.51 -1.52
C LYS A 593 -12.77 6.00 -1.38
N GLN A 594 -13.73 5.50 -0.58
CA GLN A 594 -13.94 4.05 -0.44
C GLN A 594 -14.51 3.40 -1.71
N ARG A 595 -15.41 4.11 -2.43
CA ARG A 595 -16.03 3.67 -3.69
C ARG A 595 -15.02 3.59 -4.84
N PHE A 596 -14.10 4.54 -4.93
CA PHE A 596 -13.16 4.67 -6.05
C PHE A 596 -11.71 4.28 -5.73
N LYS A 597 -11.42 3.70 -4.56
CA LYS A 597 -10.06 3.29 -4.12
C LYS A 597 -9.24 2.43 -5.10
N ASN A 598 -9.89 1.79 -6.07
CA ASN A 598 -9.25 0.97 -7.11
C ASN A 598 -8.78 1.80 -8.33
N TYR A 599 -9.20 3.07 -8.45
CA TYR A 599 -8.81 3.98 -9.51
C TYR A 599 -7.63 4.84 -9.07
N CYS A 600 -6.55 4.82 -9.83
CA CYS A 600 -5.37 5.65 -9.57
C CYS A 600 -5.58 7.11 -10.04
N ALA A 601 -4.64 7.99 -9.66
CA ALA A 601 -4.57 9.40 -10.08
C ALA A 601 -5.80 10.27 -9.74
N MET A 602 -6.61 9.85 -8.75
CA MET A 602 -7.69 10.68 -8.21
C MET A 602 -7.20 11.66 -7.14
N GLU A 603 -7.69 12.89 -7.20
CA GLU A 603 -7.57 13.93 -6.18
C GLU A 603 -8.98 14.30 -5.69
N TYR A 604 -9.14 14.63 -4.40
CA TYR A 604 -10.42 15.03 -3.81
C TYR A 604 -10.26 16.39 -3.15
N LYS A 605 -11.00 17.40 -3.61
CA LYS A 605 -10.85 18.79 -3.15
C LYS A 605 -12.19 19.52 -3.20
N THR A 606 -12.48 20.38 -2.23
CA THR A 606 -13.69 21.23 -2.26
C THR A 606 -13.57 22.33 -3.31
N LEU A 607 -14.67 22.62 -4.02
CA LEU A 607 -14.78 23.70 -4.98
C LEU A 607 -16.22 24.26 -4.96
N ASP A 608 -16.33 25.54 -4.59
CA ASP A 608 -17.51 26.35 -4.85
C ASP A 608 -17.29 27.13 -6.16
N ILE A 609 -17.94 26.71 -7.24
CA ILE A 609 -17.76 27.33 -8.56
C ILE A 609 -18.37 28.74 -8.67
N SER A 610 -19.22 29.15 -7.72
CA SER A 610 -19.73 30.53 -7.64
C SER A 610 -18.69 31.53 -7.14
N LYS A 611 -17.61 31.05 -6.51
CA LYS A 611 -16.47 31.85 -6.02
C LYS A 611 -15.25 31.67 -6.92
N ASP A 612 -14.30 32.60 -6.84
CA ASP A 612 -13.08 32.49 -7.64
C ASP A 612 -12.32 31.19 -7.29
N PRO A 613 -12.01 30.32 -8.26
CA PRO A 613 -11.36 29.04 -7.98
C PRO A 613 -9.86 29.20 -7.70
N LEU A 614 -9.23 30.29 -8.14
CA LEU A 614 -7.81 30.57 -7.90
C LEU A 614 -7.57 30.93 -6.43
N GLU A 615 -8.49 31.70 -5.83
CA GLU A 615 -8.50 31.97 -4.38
C GLU A 615 -8.74 30.70 -3.56
N GLN A 616 -9.51 29.75 -4.11
CA GLN A 616 -9.68 28.39 -3.56
C GLN A 616 -8.45 27.48 -3.83
N GLY A 617 -7.32 28.04 -4.26
CA GLY A 617 -6.06 27.32 -4.48
C GLY A 617 -6.09 26.34 -5.64
N PHE A 618 -6.97 26.54 -6.63
CA PHE A 618 -6.77 25.96 -7.95
C PHE A 618 -5.82 26.86 -8.75
N LYS A 619 -5.46 26.44 -9.97
CA LYS A 619 -4.58 27.17 -10.88
C LYS A 619 -5.30 27.37 -12.21
N SER A 620 -4.97 28.44 -12.92
CA SER A 620 -5.58 28.70 -14.22
C SER A 620 -5.22 27.65 -15.26
N GLU A 621 -6.14 27.39 -16.17
CA GLU A 621 -5.92 26.66 -17.43
C GLU A 621 -5.26 25.26 -17.26
N GLN A 622 -5.64 24.55 -16.20
CA GLN A 622 -5.03 23.28 -15.79
C GLN A 622 -5.80 22.01 -16.19
N TYR A 623 -7.02 22.13 -16.69
CA TYR A 623 -7.88 21.00 -16.99
C TYR A 623 -8.21 20.91 -18.48
N ASP A 624 -8.01 19.72 -19.05
CA ASP A 624 -8.28 19.42 -20.47
C ASP A 624 -9.75 19.03 -20.69
N LEU A 625 -10.38 18.48 -19.64
CA LEU A 625 -11.80 18.23 -19.55
C LEU A 625 -12.33 18.78 -18.23
N ILE A 626 -13.35 19.63 -18.29
CA ILE A 626 -14.18 19.93 -17.12
C ILE A 626 -15.56 19.26 -17.34
N ILE A 627 -16.03 18.55 -16.32
CA ILE A 627 -17.34 17.90 -16.27
C ILE A 627 -18.19 18.65 -15.23
N ALA A 628 -19.40 19.03 -15.59
CA ALA A 628 -20.42 19.50 -14.67
C ALA A 628 -21.72 18.74 -14.97
N THR A 629 -22.24 18.01 -13.97
CA THR A 629 -23.49 17.24 -14.09
C THR A 629 -24.49 17.78 -13.07
N ASN A 630 -25.54 18.46 -13.56
CA ASN A 630 -26.66 18.98 -12.77
C ASN A 630 -26.21 19.80 -11.55
N VAL A 631 -25.39 20.83 -11.78
CA VAL A 631 -24.76 21.64 -10.71
C VAL A 631 -24.68 23.14 -11.02
N ILE A 632 -24.51 23.54 -12.28
CA ILE A 632 -24.36 24.97 -12.63
C ILE A 632 -25.70 25.69 -12.47
N HIS A 633 -26.82 24.99 -12.66
CA HIS A 633 -28.15 25.53 -12.34
C HIS A 633 -28.30 25.88 -10.83
N ALA A 634 -27.63 25.15 -9.93
CA ALA A 634 -27.68 25.35 -8.49
C ALA A 634 -26.72 26.45 -8.00
N THR A 635 -26.54 27.50 -8.82
CA THR A 635 -25.70 28.67 -8.50
C THR A 635 -26.49 29.97 -8.68
N ASN A 636 -26.11 31.01 -7.93
CA ASN A 636 -26.80 32.30 -7.93
C ASN A 636 -26.80 32.99 -9.30
N THR A 637 -25.69 32.89 -10.04
CA THR A 637 -25.50 33.56 -11.32
C THR A 637 -24.71 32.67 -12.25
N ILE A 638 -25.35 32.15 -13.30
CA ILE A 638 -24.73 31.19 -14.23
C ILE A 638 -23.53 31.83 -14.95
N GLY A 639 -23.58 33.14 -15.24
CA GLY A 639 -22.48 33.86 -15.88
C GLY A 639 -21.19 33.87 -15.04
N GLU A 640 -21.29 34.04 -13.73
CA GLU A 640 -20.14 34.05 -12.83
C GLU A 640 -19.53 32.65 -12.72
N SER A 641 -20.39 31.64 -12.52
CA SER A 641 -19.99 30.23 -12.50
C SER A 641 -19.28 29.80 -13.79
N LEU A 642 -19.81 30.16 -14.97
CA LEU A 642 -19.18 29.83 -16.25
C LEU A 642 -17.87 30.60 -16.49
N ALA A 643 -17.78 31.86 -16.09
CA ALA A 643 -16.51 32.60 -16.12
C ALA A 643 -15.44 31.95 -15.21
N ASN A 644 -15.84 31.41 -14.05
CA ASN A 644 -14.95 30.64 -13.18
C ASN A 644 -14.55 29.27 -13.78
N VAL A 645 -15.46 28.58 -14.49
CA VAL A 645 -15.10 27.39 -15.29
C VAL A 645 -14.07 27.75 -16.36
N ARG A 646 -14.25 28.87 -17.09
CA ARG A 646 -13.31 29.32 -18.12
C ARG A 646 -11.91 29.57 -17.55
N LYS A 647 -11.77 30.13 -16.33
CA LYS A 647 -10.45 30.31 -15.67
C LYS A 647 -9.68 29.00 -15.53
N LEU A 648 -10.36 27.88 -15.29
CA LEU A 648 -9.77 26.56 -15.02
C LEU A 648 -9.51 25.72 -16.28
N LEU A 649 -10.27 25.94 -17.35
CA LEU A 649 -10.18 25.17 -18.59
C LEU A 649 -8.93 25.55 -19.40
N ALA A 650 -8.14 24.58 -19.83
CA ALA A 650 -6.99 24.78 -20.70
C ALA A 650 -7.42 25.31 -22.09
N PRO A 651 -6.57 26.01 -22.87
CA PRO A 651 -6.97 26.68 -24.13
C PRO A 651 -7.57 25.74 -25.19
N ASN A 652 -7.06 24.51 -25.29
CA ASN A 652 -7.58 23.46 -26.18
C ASN A 652 -8.57 22.50 -25.47
N GLY A 653 -8.94 22.81 -24.22
CA GLY A 653 -9.79 21.97 -23.38
C GLY A 653 -11.27 22.01 -23.76
N ARG A 654 -12.03 21.06 -23.22
CA ARG A 654 -13.49 20.93 -23.45
C ARG A 654 -14.26 21.00 -22.14
N PHE A 655 -15.38 21.71 -22.13
CA PHE A 655 -16.36 21.68 -21.06
C PHE A 655 -17.54 20.79 -21.46
N LEU A 656 -17.81 19.74 -20.67
CA LEU A 656 -18.98 18.89 -20.79
C LEU A 656 -19.98 19.30 -19.71
N LEU A 657 -21.06 19.94 -20.15
CA LEU A 657 -22.15 20.41 -19.32
C LEU A 657 -23.36 19.50 -19.51
N HIS A 658 -23.65 18.65 -18.53
CA HIS A 658 -24.90 17.88 -18.48
C HIS A 658 -25.86 18.59 -17.53
N GLU A 659 -26.95 19.14 -18.06
CA GLU A 659 -27.91 19.94 -17.27
C GLU A 659 -29.37 19.61 -17.57
N LEU A 660 -30.23 19.86 -16.59
CA LEU A 660 -31.67 19.63 -16.65
C LEU A 660 -32.32 20.47 -17.76
N HIS A 661 -33.20 19.84 -18.53
CA HIS A 661 -33.95 20.50 -19.62
C HIS A 661 -35.32 21.00 -19.16
N THR A 662 -35.79 22.11 -19.72
CA THR A 662 -37.03 22.81 -19.29
C THR A 662 -38.32 22.02 -19.44
N GLY A 663 -38.33 20.93 -20.22
CA GLY A 663 -39.50 20.09 -20.43
C GLY A 663 -39.96 19.39 -19.15
N SER A 664 -39.07 18.61 -18.53
CA SER A 664 -39.41 17.75 -17.40
C SER A 664 -39.68 18.52 -16.10
N LYS A 665 -40.81 18.22 -15.43
CA LYS A 665 -41.22 18.86 -14.16
C LYS A 665 -41.11 17.96 -12.92
N TRP A 666 -40.98 16.64 -13.09
CA TRP A 666 -40.78 15.73 -11.94
C TRP A 666 -39.57 16.09 -11.04
N PRO A 667 -38.44 16.65 -11.55
CA PRO A 667 -37.33 17.02 -10.68
C PRO A 667 -37.70 18.14 -9.69
N ASN A 668 -38.58 19.07 -10.05
CA ASN A 668 -39.08 20.09 -9.10
C ASN A 668 -39.86 19.47 -7.94
N PHE A 669 -40.56 18.36 -8.14
CA PHE A 669 -41.28 17.70 -7.04
C PHE A 669 -40.33 16.99 -6.07
N ILE A 670 -39.25 16.37 -6.58
CA ILE A 670 -38.28 15.65 -5.73
C ILE A 670 -37.29 16.61 -5.06
N PHE A 671 -36.79 17.61 -5.78
CA PHE A 671 -35.71 18.48 -5.31
C PHE A 671 -36.17 19.87 -4.87
N GLY A 672 -37.40 20.29 -5.21
CA GLY A 672 -37.95 21.59 -4.77
C GLY A 672 -38.10 21.75 -3.25
N ILE A 673 -37.99 20.65 -2.49
CA ILE A 673 -37.95 20.67 -1.02
C ILE A 673 -36.58 21.14 -0.46
N VAL A 674 -35.47 21.04 -1.21
CA VAL A 674 -34.17 21.52 -0.75
C VAL A 674 -33.93 22.98 -1.13
N SER A 675 -33.38 23.76 -0.20
CA SER A 675 -33.24 25.21 -0.36
C SER A 675 -32.36 25.64 -1.55
N GLY A 676 -31.33 24.85 -1.86
CA GLY A 676 -30.42 25.10 -2.99
C GLY A 676 -31.05 24.99 -4.38
N TRP A 677 -32.24 24.39 -4.51
CA TRP A 677 -32.94 24.26 -5.80
C TRP A 677 -33.43 25.60 -6.36
N TRP A 678 -33.65 26.60 -5.49
CA TRP A 678 -34.27 27.88 -5.83
C TRP A 678 -33.28 29.05 -5.96
N LEU A 679 -32.01 28.73 -6.21
CA LEU A 679 -30.95 29.69 -6.50
C LEU A 679 -31.02 30.12 -7.98
N GLY A 680 -30.88 31.41 -8.24
CA GLY A 680 -30.99 31.98 -9.59
C GLY A 680 -32.00 33.12 -9.76
N GLU A 681 -32.70 33.54 -8.72
CA GLU A 681 -33.70 34.62 -8.77
C GLU A 681 -33.13 35.93 -9.36
N ALA A 682 -31.96 36.36 -8.90
CA ALA A 682 -31.23 37.52 -9.45
C ALA A 682 -30.68 37.32 -10.88
N ASP A 683 -30.56 36.06 -11.31
CA ASP A 683 -30.19 35.61 -12.66
C ASP A 683 -31.44 35.34 -13.52
N GLY A 684 -32.61 35.90 -13.15
CA GLY A 684 -33.85 35.73 -13.90
C GLY A 684 -34.34 34.28 -13.97
N ARG A 685 -34.19 33.54 -12.85
CA ARG A 685 -34.74 32.19 -12.63
C ARG A 685 -35.47 32.12 -11.27
N PRO A 686 -36.56 32.90 -11.08
CA PRO A 686 -37.29 32.92 -9.81
C PRO A 686 -38.04 31.61 -9.50
N ASP A 687 -38.65 30.99 -10.52
CA ASP A 687 -39.69 29.96 -10.35
C ASP A 687 -39.23 28.52 -10.60
N GLN A 688 -38.05 28.33 -11.19
CA GLN A 688 -37.46 27.01 -11.51
C GLN A 688 -35.99 27.17 -11.95
N PRO A 689 -35.10 26.19 -11.69
CA PRO A 689 -33.68 26.33 -11.99
C PRO A 689 -33.30 26.14 -13.47
N TYR A 690 -34.17 25.51 -14.27
CA TYR A 690 -33.90 25.09 -15.66
C TYR A 690 -33.48 26.22 -16.60
N VAL A 691 -32.66 25.88 -17.60
CA VAL A 691 -32.17 26.80 -18.63
C VAL A 691 -32.17 26.11 -19.99
N THR A 692 -32.67 26.80 -21.03
CA THR A 692 -32.73 26.24 -22.39
C THR A 692 -31.35 26.23 -23.06
N PRO A 693 -31.10 25.34 -24.04
CA PRO A 693 -29.83 25.30 -24.77
C PRO A 693 -29.43 26.63 -25.44
N GLU A 694 -30.40 27.44 -25.87
CA GLU A 694 -30.18 28.75 -26.50
C GLU A 694 -29.67 29.78 -25.48
N ARG A 695 -30.22 29.77 -24.26
CA ARG A 695 -29.71 30.59 -23.15
C ARG A 695 -28.33 30.11 -22.70
N TRP A 696 -28.10 28.80 -22.59
CA TRP A 696 -26.76 28.25 -22.31
C TRP A 696 -25.72 28.73 -23.33
N ASN A 697 -25.99 28.56 -24.63
CA ASN A 697 -25.14 29.04 -25.72
C ASN A 697 -24.87 30.55 -25.66
N THR A 698 -25.86 31.35 -25.25
CA THR A 698 -25.72 32.80 -25.09
C THR A 698 -24.79 33.15 -23.92
N VAL A 699 -24.98 32.56 -22.73
CA VAL A 699 -24.14 32.86 -21.56
C VAL A 699 -22.73 32.30 -21.72
N LEU A 700 -22.55 31.14 -22.36
CA LEU A 700 -21.24 30.59 -22.72
C LEU A 700 -20.44 31.55 -23.60
N LYS A 701 -21.04 32.12 -24.65
CA LYS A 701 -20.37 33.14 -25.50
C LYS A 701 -19.97 34.38 -24.69
N ASN A 702 -20.85 34.85 -23.82
CA ASN A 702 -20.60 36.01 -22.95
C ASN A 702 -19.53 35.75 -21.86
N THR A 703 -19.13 34.49 -21.63
CA THR A 703 -18.17 34.09 -20.57
C THR A 703 -16.86 33.53 -21.11
N GLY A 704 -16.58 33.74 -22.41
CA GLY A 704 -15.29 33.38 -23.02
C GLY A 704 -15.22 31.98 -23.61
N PHE A 705 -16.36 31.41 -24.01
CA PHE A 705 -16.45 30.17 -24.80
C PHE A 705 -16.88 30.45 -26.25
N THR A 706 -16.72 29.47 -27.14
CA THR A 706 -17.29 29.46 -28.50
C THR A 706 -18.81 29.51 -28.53
N GLY A 707 -19.45 29.12 -27.43
CA GLY A 707 -20.88 28.84 -27.31
C GLY A 707 -21.09 27.37 -27.00
N VAL A 708 -22.18 26.81 -27.51
CA VAL A 708 -22.39 25.35 -27.53
C VAL A 708 -22.01 24.82 -28.92
N ASP A 709 -20.95 24.03 -28.99
CA ASP A 709 -20.50 23.35 -30.21
C ASP A 709 -21.46 22.21 -30.60
N GLN A 710 -22.08 21.58 -29.59
CA GLN A 710 -22.95 20.41 -29.72
C GLN A 710 -23.99 20.38 -28.61
N VAL A 711 -25.24 20.06 -28.95
CA VAL A 711 -26.27 19.58 -28.01
C VAL A 711 -26.59 18.11 -28.30
N ALA A 712 -26.68 17.28 -27.27
CA ALA A 712 -27.36 15.98 -27.29
C ALA A 712 -28.50 16.01 -26.27
N LEU A 713 -29.73 15.67 -26.70
CA LEU A 713 -30.93 15.74 -25.86
C LEU A 713 -31.32 14.35 -25.34
N GLY A 714 -31.88 14.31 -24.12
CA GLY A 714 -32.31 13.07 -23.47
C GLY A 714 -33.58 12.40 -24.05
N GLY A 715 -34.19 12.96 -25.08
CA GLY A 715 -35.42 12.45 -25.71
C GLY A 715 -35.90 13.37 -26.85
N ASP A 716 -37.06 13.07 -27.42
CA ASP A 716 -37.74 13.94 -28.38
C ASP A 716 -38.55 15.05 -27.67
N TYR A 717 -38.97 16.08 -28.40
CA TYR A 717 -39.83 17.13 -27.84
C TYR A 717 -41.26 16.60 -27.61
N PRO A 718 -41.90 16.87 -26.44
CA PRO A 718 -41.46 17.69 -25.31
C PRO A 718 -40.80 16.91 -24.15
N TYR A 719 -40.48 15.64 -24.35
CA TYR A 719 -40.15 14.64 -23.31
C TYR A 719 -38.71 14.71 -22.78
N GLN A 720 -37.94 15.76 -23.10
CA GLN A 720 -36.52 15.81 -22.76
C GLN A 720 -36.29 16.14 -21.27
N VAL A 721 -35.56 15.25 -20.59
CA VAL A 721 -35.20 15.42 -19.16
C VAL A 721 -33.91 16.21 -18.98
N ASN A 722 -32.90 16.00 -19.83
CA ASN A 722 -31.62 16.72 -19.80
C ASN A 722 -31.13 17.12 -21.20
N ALA A 723 -30.18 18.05 -21.23
CA ALA A 723 -29.34 18.36 -22.37
C ALA A 723 -27.85 18.17 -21.97
N ILE A 724 -27.09 17.44 -22.79
CA ILE A 724 -25.63 17.35 -22.70
C ILE A 724 -25.04 18.27 -23.77
N MET A 725 -24.22 19.22 -23.33
CA MET A 725 -23.65 20.26 -24.17
C MET A 725 -22.12 20.22 -24.09
N ILE A 726 -21.46 20.39 -25.24
CA ILE A 726 -20.00 20.56 -25.32
C ILE A 726 -19.69 22.01 -25.69
N ALA A 727 -18.76 22.63 -24.96
CA ALA A 727 -18.25 23.97 -25.21
C ALA A 727 -16.72 24.01 -25.17
N ARG A 728 -16.11 24.96 -25.89
CA ARG A 728 -14.65 25.20 -25.92
C ARG A 728 -14.33 26.64 -25.53
N PRO A 729 -13.11 26.94 -25.03
CA PRO A 729 -12.63 28.31 -24.92
C PRO A 729 -12.75 29.09 -26.24
N ALA A 730 -13.17 30.36 -26.15
CA ALA A 730 -12.92 31.31 -27.21
C ALA A 730 -11.42 31.69 -27.18
N VAL A 731 -10.68 31.30 -28.22
CA VAL A 731 -9.28 31.72 -28.41
C VAL A 731 -9.29 33.11 -29.05
N GLY A 732 -8.60 34.08 -28.44
CA GLY A 732 -8.54 35.45 -28.95
C GLY A 732 -7.86 35.51 -30.32
N SER A 733 -8.60 35.98 -31.34
CA SER A 733 -8.17 36.00 -32.74
C SER A 733 -7.19 37.13 -33.08
N ALA A 734 -6.09 37.22 -32.34
CA ALA A 734 -4.87 37.73 -32.93
C ALA A 734 -4.49 36.77 -34.08
N VAL A 735 -4.60 37.24 -35.32
CA VAL A 735 -4.16 36.47 -36.50
C VAL A 735 -2.70 36.83 -36.76
N PRO A 736 -1.71 36.03 -36.30
CA PRO A 736 -0.34 36.19 -36.78
C PRO A 736 -0.32 35.96 -38.29
N LYS A 737 0.65 36.58 -38.99
CA LYS A 737 0.94 36.21 -40.38
C LYS A 737 1.39 34.75 -40.39
N LYS A 738 0.47 33.84 -40.75
CA LYS A 738 0.79 32.43 -40.92
C LYS A 738 1.81 32.31 -42.06
N SER A 739 2.91 31.66 -41.76
CA SER A 739 3.99 31.36 -42.69
C SER A 739 4.45 29.93 -42.43
N VAL A 740 4.85 29.22 -43.49
CA VAL A 740 5.23 27.81 -43.42
C VAL A 740 6.21 27.49 -44.53
N THR A 741 7.26 26.73 -44.21
CA THR A 741 8.28 26.31 -45.16
C THR A 741 7.92 24.94 -45.73
N LEU A 742 7.65 24.85 -47.02
CA LEU A 742 7.41 23.58 -47.71
C LEU A 742 8.72 23.02 -48.28
N LEU A 743 9.36 22.18 -47.48
CA LEU A 743 10.62 21.48 -47.79
C LEU A 743 10.34 20.37 -48.80
N SER A 744 10.86 20.51 -50.02
CA SER A 744 10.52 19.63 -51.16
C SER A 744 11.64 19.57 -52.22
N GLU A 745 11.63 18.50 -53.01
CA GLU A 745 12.43 18.41 -54.23
C GLU A 745 11.92 19.41 -55.29
N GLU A 746 12.77 19.80 -56.24
CA GLU A 746 12.43 20.78 -57.29
C GLU A 746 11.20 20.38 -58.10
N VAL A 747 11.11 19.10 -58.46
CA VAL A 747 9.99 18.48 -59.19
C VAL A 747 9.33 17.43 -58.29
N ALA A 748 8.65 17.89 -57.24
CA ALA A 748 7.82 17.05 -56.38
C ALA A 748 6.35 17.03 -56.87
N THR A 749 5.74 15.85 -56.99
CA THR A 749 4.34 15.73 -57.44
C THR A 749 3.40 16.30 -56.38
N HIS A 750 2.23 16.83 -56.77
CA HIS A 750 1.24 17.44 -55.86
C HIS A 750 1.68 18.65 -55.01
N ARG A 751 2.98 19.00 -54.91
CA ARG A 751 3.52 20.19 -54.22
C ARG A 751 2.68 21.45 -54.47
N GLY A 752 2.47 21.79 -55.75
CA GLY A 752 1.70 22.97 -56.16
C GLY A 752 0.18 22.88 -55.91
N ALA A 753 -0.35 21.74 -55.45
CA ALA A 753 -1.71 21.62 -54.93
C ALA A 753 -1.75 21.77 -53.40
N LEU A 754 -0.72 21.29 -52.69
CA LEU A 754 -0.53 21.52 -51.26
C LEU A 754 -0.32 23.01 -50.96
N THR A 755 0.52 23.72 -51.74
CA THR A 755 0.67 25.19 -51.64
C THR A 755 -0.69 25.89 -51.68
N ARG A 756 -1.55 25.57 -52.66
CA ARG A 756 -2.90 26.15 -52.77
C ARG A 756 -3.83 25.82 -51.60
N GLN A 757 -3.69 24.64 -50.97
CA GLN A 757 -4.45 24.26 -49.77
C GLN A 757 -3.98 25.00 -48.50
N LEU A 758 -2.72 25.41 -48.45
CA LEU A 758 -2.14 26.25 -47.39
C LEU A 758 -2.50 27.73 -47.60
N GLU A 759 -2.33 28.25 -48.81
CA GLU A 759 -2.75 29.61 -49.21
C GLU A 759 -4.24 29.85 -48.90
N ALA A 760 -5.11 28.90 -49.24
CA ALA A 760 -6.54 28.95 -48.96
C ALA A 760 -6.89 28.99 -47.45
N ARG A 761 -5.97 28.58 -46.57
CA ARG A 761 -6.09 28.68 -45.09
C ARG A 761 -5.30 29.87 -44.50
N GLY A 762 -4.82 30.76 -45.37
CA GLY A 762 -4.17 32.03 -45.02
C GLY A 762 -2.66 31.96 -44.77
N TYR A 763 -1.98 30.90 -45.23
CA TYR A 763 -0.52 30.77 -45.09
C TYR A 763 0.21 31.42 -46.28
N ALA A 764 1.27 32.19 -45.98
CA ALA A 764 2.37 32.37 -46.92
C ALA A 764 3.22 31.07 -46.94
N VAL A 765 3.64 30.62 -48.12
CA VAL A 765 4.38 29.36 -48.29
C VAL A 765 5.73 29.65 -48.92
N ASP A 766 6.81 29.48 -48.15
CA ASP A 766 8.18 29.53 -48.65
C ASP A 766 8.60 28.13 -49.13
N HIS A 767 9.42 28.08 -50.18
CA HIS A 767 9.87 26.83 -50.79
C HIS A 767 11.39 26.66 -50.62
N CYS A 768 11.78 25.60 -49.92
CA CYS A 768 13.18 25.23 -49.69
C CYS A 768 13.45 23.79 -50.15
N ARG A 769 14.69 23.53 -50.54
CA ARG A 769 15.26 22.19 -50.76
C ARG A 769 16.01 21.73 -49.51
N LEU A 770 16.39 20.45 -49.48
CA LEU A 770 17.25 19.94 -48.43
C LEU A 770 18.66 20.52 -48.57
N GLY A 771 19.09 21.28 -47.56
CA GLY A 771 20.40 21.94 -47.53
C GLY A 771 20.39 23.43 -47.90
N ASP A 772 19.23 24.01 -48.22
CA ASP A 772 19.04 25.47 -48.28
C ASP A 772 18.98 26.07 -46.86
N ASP A 773 19.30 27.36 -46.71
CA ASP A 773 19.09 28.10 -45.47
C ASP A 773 17.58 28.32 -45.21
N LEU A 774 17.11 27.96 -44.01
CA LEU A 774 15.69 28.07 -43.65
C LEU A 774 15.27 29.49 -43.24
N PRO A 775 14.01 29.90 -43.52
CA PRO A 775 13.40 31.05 -42.85
C PRO A 775 13.39 30.89 -41.32
N PRO A 776 13.77 31.92 -40.54
CA PRO A 776 13.90 31.80 -39.09
C PRO A 776 12.55 31.70 -38.39
N SER A 777 12.44 30.78 -37.43
CA SER A 777 11.24 30.57 -36.58
C SER A 777 9.96 30.24 -37.35
N GLN A 778 10.09 29.46 -38.44
CA GLN A 778 9.00 29.11 -39.34
C GLN A 778 8.83 27.58 -39.40
N ASP A 779 7.61 27.11 -39.12
CA ASP A 779 7.30 25.68 -39.12
C ASP A 779 7.50 25.07 -40.52
N ILE A 780 7.93 23.81 -40.55
CA ILE A 780 8.39 23.12 -41.76
C ILE A 780 7.43 21.97 -42.07
N ILE A 781 6.86 21.95 -43.26
CA ILE A 781 6.23 20.77 -43.84
C ILE A 781 7.25 20.08 -44.73
N SER A 782 7.66 18.86 -44.39
CA SER A 782 8.50 18.03 -45.25
C SER A 782 7.64 17.19 -46.19
N PHE A 783 7.93 17.33 -47.48
CA PHE A 783 7.30 16.63 -48.60
C PHE A 783 8.32 15.75 -49.35
N LEU A 784 9.50 15.52 -48.76
CA LEU A 784 10.63 14.79 -49.38
C LEU A 784 10.36 13.29 -49.59
N ASP A 785 9.38 12.74 -48.89
CA ASP A 785 9.08 11.29 -48.79
C ASP A 785 7.74 10.94 -49.47
N CYS A 786 7.27 11.81 -50.37
CA CYS A 786 5.98 11.71 -51.04
C CYS A 786 6.07 11.07 -52.43
N ASP A 787 7.14 11.31 -53.19
CA ASP A 787 7.36 10.70 -54.52
C ASP A 787 8.18 9.39 -54.46
N ARG A 788 9.05 9.25 -53.46
CA ARG A 788 9.91 8.08 -53.23
C ARG A 788 10.22 7.92 -51.74
N PRO A 789 10.54 6.71 -51.24
CA PRO A 789 11.04 6.54 -49.87
C PRO A 789 12.39 7.23 -49.69
N PHE A 790 12.41 8.35 -48.97
CA PHE A 790 13.56 9.25 -48.84
C PHE A 790 14.80 8.57 -48.21
N PHE A 791 14.57 7.70 -47.23
CA PHE A 791 15.64 7.05 -46.46
C PHE A 791 16.21 5.78 -47.09
N LYS A 792 15.58 5.20 -48.11
CA LYS A 792 15.92 3.86 -48.63
C LYS A 792 17.34 3.78 -49.19
N ASP A 793 17.70 4.76 -50.00
CA ASP A 793 18.95 4.83 -50.75
C ASP A 793 19.65 6.18 -50.46
N ILE A 794 19.62 6.62 -49.20
CA ILE A 794 20.17 7.91 -48.75
C ILE A 794 21.71 7.89 -48.78
N ASP A 795 22.31 8.90 -49.42
CA ASP A 795 23.77 9.05 -49.49
C ASP A 795 24.35 9.94 -48.38
N GLU A 796 25.68 9.95 -48.28
CA GLU A 796 26.42 10.69 -47.24
C GLU A 796 26.17 12.21 -47.29
N ASN A 797 26.00 12.78 -48.48
CA ASN A 797 25.72 14.20 -48.64
C ASN A 797 24.29 14.54 -48.18
N THR A 798 23.31 13.76 -48.61
CA THR A 798 21.89 13.91 -48.25
C THR A 798 21.70 13.73 -46.74
N LEU A 799 22.38 12.74 -46.14
CA LEU A 799 22.42 12.55 -44.68
C LEU A 799 23.08 13.75 -43.96
N THR A 800 24.17 14.30 -44.50
CA THR A 800 24.83 15.50 -43.95
C THR A 800 23.93 16.74 -44.03
N GLN A 801 23.17 16.91 -45.12
CA GLN A 801 22.20 18.00 -45.25
C GLN A 801 21.01 17.81 -44.29
N LEU A 802 20.55 16.57 -44.07
CA LEU A 802 19.52 16.24 -43.08
C LEU A 802 20.00 16.52 -41.64
N GLN A 803 21.27 16.24 -41.32
CA GLN A 803 21.86 16.59 -40.02
C GLN A 803 21.93 18.11 -39.83
N LYS A 804 22.30 18.88 -40.86
CA LYS A 804 22.25 20.35 -40.85
C LYS A 804 20.82 20.87 -40.65
N LEU A 805 19.85 20.30 -41.37
CA LEU A 805 18.43 20.62 -41.21
C LEU A 805 18.02 20.45 -39.74
N MET A 806 18.19 19.24 -39.18
CA MET A 806 17.84 18.95 -37.79
C MET A 806 18.55 19.85 -36.77
N ALA A 807 19.79 20.26 -37.00
CA ALA A 807 20.51 21.20 -36.15
C ALA A 807 20.02 22.66 -36.27
N SER A 808 19.31 23.01 -37.36
CA SER A 808 18.85 24.37 -37.66
C SER A 808 17.39 24.66 -37.28
N ILE A 809 16.55 23.63 -37.08
CA ILE A 809 15.10 23.81 -36.84
C ILE A 809 14.81 24.63 -35.57
N GLY A 810 15.63 24.46 -34.53
CA GLY A 810 15.50 25.16 -33.26
C GLY A 810 14.18 24.86 -32.56
N ASN A 811 13.35 25.89 -32.38
CA ASN A 811 12.02 25.77 -31.76
C ASN A 811 10.88 25.60 -32.79
N SER A 812 11.19 25.51 -34.09
CA SER A 812 10.18 25.36 -35.15
C SER A 812 9.71 23.90 -35.23
N LYS A 813 8.47 23.67 -35.68
CA LYS A 813 7.89 22.32 -35.79
C LYS A 813 8.21 21.67 -37.13
N LEU A 814 8.54 20.38 -37.14
CA LEU A 814 8.74 19.59 -38.36
C LEU A 814 7.59 18.60 -38.59
N PHE A 815 6.75 18.86 -39.58
CA PHE A 815 5.64 18.00 -39.97
C PHE A 815 5.96 17.24 -41.26
N TRP A 816 6.22 15.94 -41.15
CA TRP A 816 6.70 15.12 -42.26
C TRP A 816 5.59 14.25 -42.86
N ILE A 817 5.30 14.41 -44.14
CA ILE A 817 4.27 13.67 -44.87
C ILE A 817 4.90 12.44 -45.55
N THR A 818 4.31 11.26 -45.35
CA THR A 818 4.79 9.99 -45.88
C THR A 818 3.62 9.05 -46.23
N HIS A 819 3.90 7.94 -46.91
CA HIS A 819 2.90 6.93 -47.28
C HIS A 819 2.56 5.98 -46.11
N GLY A 820 1.35 5.41 -46.14
CA GLY A 820 0.85 4.45 -45.15
C GLY A 820 1.75 3.22 -44.98
N CYS A 821 2.48 3.17 -43.87
CA CYS A 821 3.53 2.19 -43.60
C CYS A 821 3.29 1.36 -42.31
N GLN A 822 2.48 1.86 -41.36
CA GLN A 822 2.09 1.17 -40.13
C GLN A 822 0.73 0.47 -40.22
N VAL A 823 -0.18 0.93 -41.09
CA VAL A 823 -1.54 0.39 -41.27
C VAL A 823 -1.79 0.10 -42.74
N LYS A 824 -2.23 -1.12 -43.07
CA LYS A 824 -2.40 -1.61 -44.46
C LYS A 824 -1.14 -1.42 -45.35
N CYS A 825 0.05 -1.45 -44.74
CA CYS A 825 1.34 -1.20 -45.38
C CYS A 825 1.49 -1.90 -46.74
N THR A 826 1.71 -1.10 -47.80
CA THR A 826 1.95 -1.58 -49.17
C THR A 826 3.44 -1.57 -49.51
N ASN A 827 4.20 -0.59 -49.00
CA ASN A 827 5.65 -0.54 -49.09
C ASN A 827 6.28 -0.19 -47.72
N PRO A 828 7.05 -1.10 -47.08
CA PRO A 828 7.70 -0.84 -45.80
C PRO A 828 8.91 0.11 -45.88
N ASP A 829 9.43 0.43 -47.07
CA ASP A 829 10.61 1.32 -47.21
C ASP A 829 10.39 2.71 -46.56
N PHE A 830 9.15 3.21 -46.60
CA PHE A 830 8.72 4.47 -45.99
C PHE A 830 8.76 4.47 -44.46
N ALA A 831 8.67 3.29 -43.81
CA ALA A 831 8.62 3.19 -42.34
C ALA A 831 9.90 3.67 -41.63
N GLN A 832 10.98 3.92 -42.38
CA GLN A 832 12.24 4.41 -41.85
C GLN A 832 12.12 5.80 -41.20
N VAL A 833 11.27 6.70 -41.73
CA VAL A 833 11.06 8.02 -41.09
C VAL A 833 10.43 7.89 -39.70
N ILE A 834 9.56 6.91 -39.49
CA ILE A 834 8.95 6.63 -38.18
C ILE A 834 10.00 6.23 -37.14
N GLY A 835 11.06 5.52 -37.57
CA GLY A 835 12.22 5.19 -36.75
C GLY A 835 13.11 6.41 -36.48
N MET A 836 13.50 7.11 -37.56
CA MET A 836 14.33 8.32 -37.50
C MET A 836 13.72 9.40 -36.61
N ALA A 837 12.46 9.78 -36.84
CA ALA A 837 11.77 10.81 -36.06
C ALA A 837 11.62 10.43 -34.58
N ARG A 838 11.51 9.13 -34.27
CA ARG A 838 11.47 8.62 -32.89
C ARG A 838 12.82 8.75 -32.18
N ALA A 839 13.93 8.54 -32.88
CA ALA A 839 15.26 8.81 -32.34
C ALA A 839 15.49 10.32 -32.19
N ALA A 840 15.23 11.11 -33.25
CA ALA A 840 15.42 12.55 -33.27
C ALA A 840 14.69 13.28 -32.12
N ARG A 841 13.41 12.95 -31.85
CA ARG A 841 12.65 13.51 -30.71
C ARG A 841 13.28 13.23 -29.34
N VAL A 842 14.04 12.14 -29.19
CA VAL A 842 14.71 11.76 -27.93
C VAL A 842 16.11 12.37 -27.83
N GLU A 843 16.84 12.43 -28.95
CA GLU A 843 18.23 12.90 -28.99
C GLU A 843 18.35 14.43 -29.04
N THR A 844 17.40 15.11 -29.69
CA THR A 844 17.46 16.56 -29.94
C THR A 844 16.36 17.37 -29.22
N LEU A 845 15.32 16.70 -28.71
CA LEU A 845 14.08 17.32 -28.21
C LEU A 845 13.31 18.16 -29.26
N SER A 846 13.65 18.06 -30.55
CA SER A 846 12.92 18.74 -31.64
C SER A 846 11.47 18.30 -31.68
N ASP A 847 10.54 19.24 -31.88
CA ASP A 847 9.16 18.91 -32.20
C ASP A 847 9.06 18.43 -33.65
N PHE A 848 8.70 17.16 -33.81
CA PHE A 848 8.73 16.45 -35.09
C PHE A 848 7.55 15.48 -35.15
N ALA A 849 6.51 15.79 -35.93
CA ALA A 849 5.40 14.90 -36.24
C ALA A 849 5.57 14.18 -37.59
N THR A 850 5.01 12.98 -37.69
CA THR A 850 4.96 12.18 -38.93
C THR A 850 3.51 11.89 -39.28
N CYS A 851 3.10 12.29 -40.49
CA CYS A 851 1.75 12.11 -41.02
C CYS A 851 1.77 11.03 -42.11
N GLU A 852 1.26 9.84 -41.79
CA GLU A 852 1.05 8.76 -42.74
C GLU A 852 -0.25 9.00 -43.54
N VAL A 853 -0.17 8.86 -44.86
CA VAL A 853 -1.28 9.09 -45.79
C VAL A 853 -1.48 7.88 -46.70
N ASP A 854 -2.74 7.50 -46.95
CA ASP A 854 -3.11 6.37 -47.80
C ASP A 854 -3.09 6.72 -49.30
N ASP A 855 -3.61 7.89 -49.66
CA ASP A 855 -3.48 8.51 -50.98
C ASP A 855 -3.17 10.01 -50.81
N ILE A 856 -1.95 10.41 -51.15
CA ILE A 856 -1.47 11.80 -50.98
C ILE A 856 -2.30 12.78 -51.82
N ALA A 857 -2.73 12.40 -53.02
CA ALA A 857 -3.40 13.29 -53.97
C ALA A 857 -4.78 13.76 -53.48
N THR A 858 -5.56 12.84 -52.90
CA THR A 858 -6.91 13.10 -52.37
C THR A 858 -6.89 13.67 -50.95
N SER A 859 -5.97 13.20 -50.10
CA SER A 859 -5.96 13.54 -48.67
C SER A 859 -5.27 14.87 -48.33
N LEU A 860 -4.67 15.60 -49.30
CA LEU A 860 -4.02 16.91 -49.07
C LEU A 860 -4.82 17.88 -48.19
N HIS A 861 -6.13 17.94 -48.37
CA HIS A 861 -6.99 18.83 -47.59
C HIS A 861 -7.01 18.47 -46.10
N ILE A 862 -7.15 17.17 -45.77
CA ILE A 862 -7.08 16.64 -44.40
C ILE A 862 -5.68 16.81 -43.83
N VAL A 863 -4.63 16.57 -44.63
CA VAL A 863 -3.22 16.71 -44.21
C VAL A 863 -2.94 18.14 -43.72
N VAL A 864 -3.48 19.17 -44.37
CA VAL A 864 -3.34 20.55 -43.88
C VAL A 864 -4.17 20.79 -42.61
N ASP A 865 -5.36 20.21 -42.46
CA ASP A 865 -6.14 20.36 -41.22
C ASP A 865 -5.45 19.65 -40.02
N VAL A 866 -4.79 18.52 -40.26
CA VAL A 866 -3.93 17.85 -39.27
C VAL A 866 -2.68 18.69 -38.96
N PHE A 867 -2.07 19.36 -39.94
CA PHE A 867 -0.99 20.32 -39.68
C PHE A 867 -1.46 21.52 -38.85
N VAL A 868 -2.64 22.09 -39.14
CA VAL A 868 -3.24 23.18 -38.36
C VAL A 868 -3.51 22.75 -36.91
N GLU A 869 -3.90 21.49 -36.68
CA GLU A 869 -4.06 20.96 -35.32
C GLU A 869 -2.70 20.74 -34.62
N TYR A 870 -1.71 20.20 -35.33
CA TYR A 870 -0.34 20.03 -34.83
C TYR A 870 0.31 21.36 -34.42
N GLN A 871 0.05 22.46 -35.13
CA GLN A 871 0.54 23.79 -34.74
C GLN A 871 -0.01 24.26 -33.38
N LYS A 872 -1.21 23.84 -32.94
CA LYS A 872 -1.85 24.29 -31.67
C LYS A 872 -1.36 23.58 -30.40
N ASN A 873 -0.71 22.43 -30.54
CA ASN A 873 -0.37 21.52 -29.43
C ASN A 873 1.08 21.69 -28.95
#